data_AF-A0A2E1HZR7-F1
#
_entry.id   AF-A0A2E1HZR7-F1
#
_cell.length_a   1.000
_cell.length_b   1.000
_cell.length_c   1.000
_cell.angle_alpha   90.00
_cell.angle_beta   90.00
_cell.angle_gamma   90.00
#
_symmetry.space_group_name_H-M   'P 1'
#
loop_
_entity.id
_entity.type
_entity.pdbx_description
1 polymer ?
#
loop_
_entity_poly.entity_id
_entity_poly.type
_entity_poly.pdbx_seq_one_letter_code
_entity_poly.pdbx_strand_id
1 'polypeptide(L)'
;MVTMVHGTRIRSTYQRRILDWLADGGGTVTEVSQALALRVPHTSAALKKLRDSGYVVRDDQNLRGSRYRLTSQGVARLESDGLARMGELVRWPPPPGAAGIVLAREGSMLLLGYASKTAGPLLGLPERPMNEESGVVEYSSGNGGESGTWRWAVQRGEGPVWWELDSKRRAQAPNEPSPMTLTAWMERPKVMGIVRARILDESKPWPLGVGSWFSALPDGLWPELPPALRDGDLIIGRAGNSGPQVRPRGGVHARLGRRVDRSQIIRTTSANAFTIADGDLLSKDQTPLPKELLRHWLKLIHPRLGQDSIEERYNRLLSDITSFSSNALTRRVLNDFPGRKWVDVCGDFIDTRSVSQRGGEAIVRYALAEVQKSIVLDWRWPMKEDLLSQFTSDSRCRVVICESADLGLPFILTSVEGNGKFNLEMPRRLLLPIRVDRDISAPNNWIPPASPSELIRGEQTQVNDATSELEAIWQSTQLAVGDEQWADRHENNYPLASWIATPDSYHASRWRRIGGMLDPIWAELADLDMFDNNSLCEMALVNDDALSKLVKRFRSNPLQMLSADTSHPAIATAILLSREWMEQEIDVASAWLSQPLRLGEVLRKNWNNNDVEILATACPQHLLLLQNTQFSRDEILAIMEDVHYSLWLENSSSWLPTCLASSIGRTALSMIDLPWPAILYQQGLTSEDLVLVHHMPDGVGKDALMDVLEGISAAEEGRNPPCGRTHPLAGWLFQKQVPSLSAASDFNPDVHLALHRRLQQ
;
A
#
# COMPACT_ATOMS: atom_id res chain seq x y z
N MET A 1 -19.70 -35.69 -15.25
CA MET A 1 -20.16 -36.94 -14.59
C MET A 1 -19.23 -37.23 -13.43
N VAL A 2 -19.67 -37.06 -12.17
CA VAL A 2 -18.86 -37.34 -10.98
C VAL A 2 -19.33 -38.68 -10.40
N THR A 3 -18.43 -39.67 -10.38
CA THR A 3 -18.66 -41.06 -9.96
C THR A 3 -18.77 -41.18 -8.44
N MET A 4 -19.74 -41.97 -7.94
CA MET A 4 -19.82 -42.33 -6.51
C MET A 4 -18.60 -43.16 -6.08
N VAL A 5 -17.93 -42.76 -5.00
CA VAL A 5 -16.78 -43.48 -4.46
C VAL A 5 -17.23 -44.46 -3.38
N HIS A 6 -16.94 -45.74 -3.56
CA HIS A 6 -17.21 -46.76 -2.55
C HIS A 6 -16.06 -46.75 -1.52
N GLY A 7 -16.39 -46.50 -0.25
CA GLY A 7 -15.43 -46.49 0.85
C GLY A 7 -15.02 -47.91 1.26
N THR A 8 -13.73 -48.21 1.19
CA THR A 8 -13.16 -49.48 1.64
C THR A 8 -12.06 -49.21 2.66
N ARG A 9 -12.11 -49.86 3.83
CA ARG A 9 -11.12 -49.63 4.90
C ARG A 9 -9.81 -50.38 4.61
N ILE A 10 -8.67 -49.77 4.89
CA ILE A 10 -7.34 -50.42 4.91
C ILE A 10 -7.19 -51.07 6.29
N ARG A 11 -7.19 -52.41 6.32
CA ARG A 11 -7.11 -53.19 7.57
C ARG A 11 -5.70 -53.22 8.17
N SER A 12 -4.66 -53.10 7.33
CA SER A 12 -3.27 -53.12 7.79
C SER A 12 -2.77 -51.72 8.15
N THR A 13 -2.50 -51.49 9.43
CA THR A 13 -1.88 -50.26 9.95
C THR A 13 -0.56 -49.95 9.24
N TYR A 14 0.28 -50.97 8.99
CA TYR A 14 1.55 -50.78 8.29
C TYR A 14 1.38 -50.29 6.85
N GLN A 15 0.44 -50.85 6.10
CA GLN A 15 0.16 -50.40 4.73
C GLN A 15 -0.35 -48.96 4.70
N ARG A 16 -1.23 -48.58 5.63
CA ARG A 16 -1.76 -47.23 5.72
C ARG A 16 -0.66 -46.22 6.05
N ARG A 17 0.17 -46.48 7.07
CA ARG A 17 1.31 -45.62 7.42
C ARG A 17 2.26 -45.39 6.25
N ILE A 18 2.57 -46.44 5.49
CA ILE A 18 3.44 -46.36 4.32
C ILE A 18 2.80 -45.55 3.21
N LEU A 19 1.54 -45.81 2.87
CA LEU A 19 0.82 -45.04 1.85
C LEU A 19 0.69 -43.57 2.25
N ASP A 20 0.28 -43.28 3.49
CA ASP A 20 0.11 -41.92 3.99
C ASP A 20 1.43 -41.14 3.99
N TRP A 21 2.55 -41.78 4.34
CA TRP A 21 3.87 -41.15 4.25
C TRP A 21 4.35 -40.92 2.81
N LEU A 22 4.14 -41.91 1.92
CA LEU A 22 4.52 -41.78 0.51
C LEU A 22 3.71 -40.72 -0.25
N ALA A 23 2.50 -40.39 0.24
CA ALA A 23 1.68 -39.32 -0.31
C ALA A 23 2.32 -37.93 -0.16
N ASP A 24 3.35 -37.79 0.69
CA ASP A 24 4.08 -36.54 0.93
C ASP A 24 5.40 -36.46 0.11
N GLY A 25 5.48 -37.12 -1.06
CA GLY A 25 6.59 -36.96 -2.02
C GLY A 25 7.49 -38.18 -2.26
N GLY A 26 7.01 -39.39 -1.94
CA GLY A 26 7.71 -40.66 -2.21
C GLY A 26 9.03 -40.85 -1.44
N GLY A 27 9.67 -42.01 -1.54
CA GLY A 27 10.95 -42.23 -0.85
C GLY A 27 11.56 -43.60 -1.02
N THR A 28 12.80 -43.74 -0.58
CA THR A 28 13.52 -45.02 -0.61
C THR A 28 13.07 -45.96 0.51
N VAL A 29 13.37 -47.25 0.41
CA VAL A 29 13.00 -48.23 1.45
C VAL A 29 13.60 -47.84 2.80
N THR A 30 14.83 -47.34 2.81
CA THR A 30 15.55 -46.89 4.00
C THR A 30 14.92 -45.64 4.62
N GLU A 31 14.54 -44.65 3.81
CA GLU A 31 13.84 -43.45 4.27
C GLU A 31 12.48 -43.80 4.91
N VAL A 32 11.67 -44.63 4.25
CA VAL A 32 10.38 -45.08 4.78
C VAL A 32 10.58 -45.82 6.11
N SER A 33 11.60 -46.68 6.17
CA SER A 33 11.93 -47.46 7.37
C SER A 33 12.28 -46.56 8.55
N GLN A 34 13.12 -45.54 8.32
CA GLN A 34 13.55 -44.59 9.33
C GLN A 34 12.39 -43.69 9.77
N ALA A 35 11.64 -43.11 8.82
CA ALA A 35 10.56 -42.18 9.11
C ALA A 35 9.39 -42.82 9.87
N LEU A 36 9.11 -44.11 9.61
CA LEU A 36 8.02 -44.85 10.26
C LEU A 36 8.49 -45.75 11.42
N ALA A 37 9.79 -45.74 11.75
CA ALA A 37 10.40 -46.63 12.75
C ALA A 37 10.06 -48.12 12.50
N LEU A 38 10.12 -48.55 11.23
CA LEU A 38 9.92 -49.95 10.82
C LEU A 38 11.27 -50.61 10.55
N ARG A 39 11.34 -51.94 10.66
CA ARG A 39 12.54 -52.68 10.23
C ARG A 39 12.59 -52.79 8.71
N VAL A 40 13.77 -52.58 8.12
CA VAL A 40 13.97 -52.55 6.66
C VAL A 40 13.39 -53.78 5.93
N PRO A 41 13.53 -55.04 6.42
CA PRO A 41 12.93 -56.19 5.76
C PRO A 41 11.39 -56.13 5.71
N HIS A 42 10.75 -55.65 6.77
CA HIS A 42 9.30 -55.51 6.83
C HIS A 42 8.81 -54.38 5.91
N THR A 43 9.53 -53.25 5.89
CA THR A 43 9.25 -52.14 4.98
C THR A 43 9.35 -52.59 3.51
N SER A 44 10.41 -53.33 3.17
CA SER A 44 10.62 -53.88 1.82
C SER A 44 9.49 -54.83 1.41
N ALA A 45 9.10 -55.77 2.29
CA ALA A 45 8.01 -56.71 2.03
C ALA A 45 6.65 -56.01 1.87
N ALA A 46 6.38 -54.98 2.69
CA ALA A 46 5.14 -54.20 2.60
C ALA A 46 5.08 -53.36 1.31
N LEU A 47 6.17 -52.69 0.93
CA LEU A 47 6.28 -51.95 -0.33
C LEU A 47 6.13 -52.87 -1.54
N LYS A 48 6.70 -54.07 -1.50
CA LYS A 48 6.51 -55.10 -2.54
C LYS A 48 5.02 -55.44 -2.69
N LYS A 49 4.33 -55.76 -1.60
CA LYS A 49 2.88 -56.05 -1.63
C LYS A 49 2.04 -54.88 -2.16
N LEU A 50 2.36 -53.65 -1.75
CA LEU A 50 1.66 -52.44 -2.20
C LEU A 50 1.88 -52.19 -3.70
N ARG A 51 3.08 -52.47 -4.20
CA ARG A 51 3.40 -52.40 -5.62
C ARG A 51 2.69 -53.48 -6.43
N ASP A 52 2.71 -54.73 -5.94
CA ASP A 52 2.00 -55.85 -6.59
C ASP A 52 0.47 -55.60 -6.63
N SER A 53 -0.05 -54.79 -5.69
CA SER A 53 -1.45 -54.34 -5.66
C SER A 53 -1.72 -53.08 -6.52
N GLY A 54 -0.70 -52.53 -7.19
CA GLY A 54 -0.82 -51.34 -8.04
C GLY A 54 -0.86 -49.98 -7.32
N TYR A 55 -0.76 -49.93 -5.98
CA TYR A 55 -0.90 -48.69 -5.20
C TYR A 55 0.36 -47.82 -5.18
N VAL A 56 1.51 -48.42 -5.46
CA VAL A 56 2.82 -47.75 -5.41
C VAL A 56 3.64 -48.18 -6.62
N VAL A 57 4.38 -47.25 -7.20
CA VAL A 57 5.33 -47.50 -8.30
C VAL A 57 6.75 -47.21 -7.82
N ARG A 58 7.74 -47.81 -8.49
CA ARG A 58 9.15 -47.56 -8.25
C ARG A 58 9.72 -46.84 -9.46
N ASP A 59 10.44 -45.73 -9.24
CA ASP A 59 10.94 -44.86 -10.32
C ASP A 59 11.81 -45.65 -11.31
N ASP A 60 12.78 -46.41 -10.78
CA ASP A 60 13.62 -47.32 -11.56
C ASP A 60 13.53 -48.75 -11.04
N GLN A 61 13.16 -49.68 -11.91
CA GLN A 61 12.98 -51.09 -11.54
C GLN A 61 14.32 -51.81 -11.28
N ASN A 62 15.38 -51.42 -12.01
CA ASN A 62 16.66 -52.15 -12.05
C ASN A 62 17.74 -51.59 -11.12
N LEU A 63 17.60 -50.35 -10.64
CA LEU A 63 18.55 -49.75 -9.70
C LEU A 63 18.23 -50.18 -8.27
N ARG A 64 19.24 -50.46 -7.43
CA ARG A 64 19.04 -50.58 -5.98
C ARG A 64 18.94 -49.17 -5.39
N GLY A 65 18.04 -48.97 -4.43
CA GLY A 65 17.84 -47.65 -3.81
C GLY A 65 16.87 -46.72 -4.54
N SER A 66 16.22 -47.13 -5.63
CA SER A 66 15.21 -46.28 -6.30
C SER A 66 14.03 -45.93 -5.40
N ARG A 67 13.52 -44.71 -5.56
CA ARG A 67 12.39 -44.17 -4.80
C ARG A 67 11.07 -44.83 -5.21
N TYR A 68 10.20 -45.01 -4.23
CA TYR A 68 8.82 -45.42 -4.40
C TYR A 68 7.92 -44.19 -4.39
N ARG A 69 6.91 -44.15 -5.25
CA ARG A 69 5.90 -43.09 -5.35
C ARG A 69 4.50 -43.67 -5.36
N LEU A 70 3.53 -42.90 -4.86
CA LEU A 70 2.13 -43.29 -4.94
C LEU A 70 1.62 -43.25 -6.37
N THR A 71 0.82 -44.24 -6.75
CA THR A 71 0.05 -44.19 -8.02
C THR A 71 -1.29 -43.50 -7.80
N SER A 72 -1.98 -43.13 -8.88
CA SER A 72 -3.36 -42.63 -8.80
C SER A 72 -4.31 -43.61 -8.08
N GLN A 73 -4.13 -44.91 -8.29
CA GLN A 73 -4.86 -45.96 -7.58
C GLN A 73 -4.54 -45.98 -6.08
N GLY A 74 -3.27 -45.73 -5.70
CA GLY A 74 -2.89 -45.58 -4.30
C GLY A 74 -3.54 -44.37 -3.63
N VAL A 75 -3.66 -43.24 -4.34
CA VAL A 75 -4.28 -42.01 -3.80
C VAL A 75 -5.76 -42.27 -3.58
N ALA A 76 -6.44 -42.83 -4.58
CA ALA A 76 -7.83 -43.25 -4.46
C ALA A 76 -8.03 -44.27 -3.32
N ARG A 77 -7.06 -45.16 -3.07
CA ARG A 77 -7.10 -46.12 -1.96
C ARG A 77 -7.06 -45.43 -0.60
N LEU A 78 -6.25 -44.39 -0.43
CA LEU A 78 -6.19 -43.57 0.78
C LEU A 78 -7.47 -42.76 0.98
N GLU A 79 -7.98 -42.13 -0.08
CA GLU A 79 -9.25 -41.38 -0.02
C GLU A 79 -10.43 -42.31 0.36
N SER A 80 -10.48 -43.50 -0.24
CA SER A 80 -11.49 -44.53 0.06
C SER A 80 -11.42 -45.02 1.53
N ASP A 81 -10.21 -45.11 2.11
CA ASP A 81 -10.05 -45.42 3.55
C ASP A 81 -10.58 -44.29 4.44
N GLY A 82 -10.27 -43.04 4.10
CA GLY A 82 -10.76 -41.89 4.85
C GLY A 82 -12.28 -41.77 4.82
N LEU A 83 -12.88 -41.94 3.64
CA LEU A 83 -14.33 -41.92 3.45
C LEU A 83 -15.02 -43.07 4.23
N ALA A 84 -14.43 -44.27 4.24
CA ALA A 84 -14.96 -45.40 5.00
C ALA A 84 -14.99 -45.11 6.52
N ARG A 85 -13.91 -44.51 7.06
CA ARG A 85 -13.81 -44.15 8.48
C ARG A 85 -14.77 -43.03 8.85
N MET A 86 -14.92 -42.03 7.99
CA MET A 86 -15.90 -40.97 8.16
C MET A 86 -17.32 -41.55 8.26
N GLY A 87 -17.71 -42.45 7.35
CA GLY A 87 -19.03 -43.09 7.38
C GLY A 87 -19.27 -44.03 8.58
N GLU A 88 -18.22 -44.57 9.19
CA GLU A 88 -18.30 -45.43 10.38
C GLU A 88 -18.39 -44.63 11.69
N LEU A 89 -17.67 -43.51 11.77
CA LEU A 89 -17.46 -42.78 13.03
C LEU A 89 -18.35 -41.54 13.19
N VAL A 90 -18.76 -40.91 12.10
CA VAL A 90 -19.45 -39.61 12.16
C VAL A 90 -20.94 -39.82 12.40
N ARG A 91 -21.44 -39.19 13.47
CA ARG A 91 -22.87 -39.02 13.73
C ARG A 91 -23.25 -37.57 13.44
N TRP A 92 -24.31 -37.36 12.65
CA TRP A 92 -24.80 -36.02 12.29
C TRP A 92 -26.16 -35.75 12.97
N PRO A 93 -26.42 -34.53 13.49
CA PRO A 93 -25.55 -33.35 13.50
C PRO A 93 -24.34 -33.48 14.43
N PRO A 94 -23.23 -32.78 14.14
CA PRO A 94 -22.09 -32.73 15.05
C PRO A 94 -22.51 -32.05 16.37
N PRO A 95 -21.84 -32.35 17.50
CA PRO A 95 -22.18 -31.70 18.76
C PRO A 95 -22.01 -30.16 18.67
N PRO A 96 -22.76 -29.37 19.46
CA PRO A 96 -22.67 -27.91 19.43
C PRO A 96 -21.23 -27.43 19.66
N GLY A 97 -20.74 -26.50 18.83
CA GLY A 97 -19.38 -25.96 18.94
C GLY A 97 -18.26 -26.88 18.43
N ALA A 98 -18.56 -28.08 17.91
CA ALA A 98 -17.56 -28.97 17.34
C ALA A 98 -16.88 -28.36 16.09
N ALA A 99 -15.55 -28.37 16.07
CA ALA A 99 -14.77 -28.08 14.87
C ALA A 99 -14.54 -29.34 14.03
N GLY A 100 -14.28 -30.47 14.68
CA GLY A 100 -14.00 -31.71 13.98
C GLY A 100 -13.95 -32.95 14.87
N ILE A 101 -13.65 -34.08 14.24
CA ILE A 101 -13.59 -35.44 14.82
C ILE A 101 -12.28 -36.14 14.41
N VAL A 102 -11.76 -37.00 15.28
CA VAL A 102 -10.58 -37.83 14.98
C VAL A 102 -10.99 -39.10 14.22
N LEU A 103 -10.66 -39.19 12.92
CA LEU A 103 -10.99 -40.36 12.08
C LEU A 103 -9.94 -41.47 12.15
N ALA A 104 -8.67 -41.09 12.33
CA ALA A 104 -7.58 -42.03 12.59
C ALA A 104 -6.39 -41.33 13.26
N ARG A 105 -5.65 -42.07 14.09
CA ARG A 105 -4.42 -41.62 14.74
C ARG A 105 -3.34 -42.70 14.64
N GLU A 106 -2.17 -42.35 14.12
CA GLU A 106 -0.98 -43.21 14.03
C GLU A 106 0.26 -42.46 14.47
N GLY A 107 0.51 -42.42 15.79
CA GLY A 107 1.56 -41.59 16.36
C GLY A 107 1.25 -40.11 16.11
N SER A 108 2.16 -39.40 15.45
CA SER A 108 1.99 -37.99 15.08
C SER A 108 1.15 -37.78 13.81
N MET A 109 0.88 -38.82 13.02
CA MET A 109 0.06 -38.72 11.80
C MET A 109 -1.42 -38.85 12.14
N LEU A 110 -2.20 -37.87 11.73
CA LEU A 110 -3.63 -37.75 12.00
C LEU A 110 -4.45 -37.73 10.72
N LEU A 111 -5.62 -38.35 10.80
CA LEU A 111 -6.71 -38.14 9.85
C LEU A 111 -7.88 -37.54 10.63
N LEU A 112 -8.27 -36.32 10.26
CA LEU A 112 -9.29 -35.52 10.94
C LEU A 112 -10.47 -35.28 9.99
N GLY A 113 -11.68 -35.23 10.55
CA GLY A 113 -12.87 -34.80 9.84
C GLY A 113 -13.33 -33.46 10.39
N TYR A 114 -13.37 -32.40 9.58
CA TYR A 114 -13.79 -31.06 9.97
C TYR A 114 -15.23 -30.79 9.56
N ALA A 115 -16.05 -30.33 10.50
CA ALA A 115 -17.42 -29.90 10.23
C ALA A 115 -17.51 -28.43 9.80
N SER A 116 -16.46 -27.64 10.06
CA SER A 116 -16.33 -26.24 9.69
C SER A 116 -15.05 -25.98 8.90
N LYS A 117 -15.00 -24.87 8.15
CA LYS A 117 -13.82 -24.49 7.37
C LYS A 117 -12.64 -24.18 8.31
N THR A 118 -11.47 -24.72 8.00
CA THR A 118 -10.24 -24.43 8.77
C THR A 118 -9.72 -23.03 8.43
N ALA A 119 -9.19 -22.32 9.43
CA ALA A 119 -8.61 -20.97 9.26
C ALA A 119 -7.32 -20.98 8.43
N GLY A 120 -6.69 -22.14 8.24
CA GLY A 120 -5.48 -22.29 7.44
C GLY A 120 -4.84 -23.67 7.61
N PRO A 121 -3.62 -23.85 7.07
CA PRO A 121 -2.90 -25.13 7.16
C PRO A 121 -2.31 -25.42 8.55
N LEU A 122 -2.27 -24.42 9.44
CA LEU A 122 -1.86 -24.60 10.84
C LEU A 122 -3.11 -24.81 11.70
N LEU A 123 -3.19 -25.97 12.35
CA LEU A 123 -4.37 -26.46 13.08
C LEU A 123 -4.10 -26.50 14.58
N GLY A 124 -4.92 -25.79 15.37
CA GLY A 124 -4.92 -25.90 16.82
C GLY A 124 -5.76 -27.10 17.26
N LEU A 125 -5.15 -28.04 17.98
CA LEU A 125 -5.80 -29.25 18.50
C LEU A 125 -5.84 -29.22 20.03
N PRO A 126 -6.99 -29.46 20.68
CA PRO A 126 -7.08 -29.45 22.14
C PRO A 126 -6.49 -30.74 22.71
N GLU A 127 -6.00 -30.70 23.96
CA GLU A 127 -5.58 -31.90 24.68
C GLU A 127 -6.72 -32.63 25.41
N ARG A 128 -7.96 -32.12 25.32
CA ARG A 128 -9.14 -32.78 25.91
C ARG A 128 -10.24 -32.96 24.87
N PRO A 129 -10.96 -34.09 24.91
CA PRO A 129 -12.13 -34.28 24.07
C PRO A 129 -13.25 -33.31 24.48
N MET A 130 -14.14 -33.03 23.54
CA MET A 130 -15.36 -32.29 23.82
C MET A 130 -16.42 -33.22 24.41
N ASN A 131 -17.23 -32.74 25.34
CA ASN A 131 -18.40 -33.49 25.80
C ASN A 131 -19.48 -33.46 24.70
N GLU A 132 -19.92 -34.64 24.25
CA GLU A 132 -20.89 -34.79 23.16
C GLU A 132 -22.29 -34.27 23.51
N GLU A 133 -22.67 -34.28 24.80
CA GLU A 133 -24.01 -33.86 25.25
C GLU A 133 -24.09 -32.35 25.51
N SER A 134 -23.05 -31.76 26.10
CA SER A 134 -23.04 -30.34 26.48
C SER A 134 -22.39 -29.43 25.42
N GLY A 135 -21.59 -29.97 24.50
CA GLY A 135 -20.82 -29.17 23.54
C GLY A 135 -19.70 -28.35 24.19
N VAL A 136 -19.42 -28.57 25.48
CA VAL A 136 -18.38 -27.88 26.25
C VAL A 136 -17.19 -28.83 26.47
N VAL A 137 -15.98 -28.28 26.56
CA VAL A 137 -14.79 -29.05 26.97
C VAL A 137 -14.98 -29.50 28.42
N GLU A 138 -14.66 -30.75 28.74
CA GLU A 138 -14.76 -31.24 30.13
C GLU A 138 -13.79 -30.47 31.06
N TYR A 139 -14.34 -29.55 31.85
CA TYR A 139 -13.62 -28.86 32.93
C TYR A 139 -13.76 -29.68 34.22
N SER A 140 -12.64 -30.09 34.79
CA SER A 140 -12.62 -30.70 36.13
C SER A 140 -12.97 -29.65 37.18
N SER A 141 -13.90 -29.95 38.07
CA SER A 141 -14.31 -29.11 39.20
C SER A 141 -13.29 -29.08 40.35
N GLY A 142 -12.00 -29.29 40.06
CA GLY A 142 -10.90 -29.24 41.03
C GLY A 142 -10.12 -27.93 40.90
N ASN A 143 -10.01 -27.18 41.99
CA ASN A 143 -9.29 -25.91 42.08
C ASN A 143 -7.89 -25.98 41.44
N GLY A 144 -7.75 -25.34 40.29
CA GLY A 144 -6.52 -25.27 39.51
C GLY A 144 -6.86 -24.92 38.07
N GLY A 145 -7.01 -23.63 37.79
CA GLY A 145 -7.27 -23.09 36.46
C GLY A 145 -6.08 -23.26 35.51
N GLU A 146 -5.79 -24.49 35.10
CA GLU A 146 -5.07 -24.72 33.85
C GLU A 146 -6.07 -24.56 32.71
N SER A 147 -6.10 -23.35 32.12
CA SER A 147 -6.68 -23.12 30.80
C SER A 147 -6.29 -24.27 29.87
N GLY A 148 -7.28 -24.86 29.20
CA GLY A 148 -7.09 -26.08 28.41
C GLY A 148 -5.84 -26.02 27.54
N THR A 149 -4.96 -27.00 27.68
CA THR A 149 -3.72 -27.11 26.90
C THR A 149 -4.06 -27.45 25.45
N TRP A 150 -3.39 -26.79 24.50
CA TRP A 150 -3.55 -26.97 23.06
C TRP A 150 -2.22 -27.32 22.41
N ARG A 151 -2.25 -27.93 21.23
CA ARG A 151 -1.07 -28.24 20.42
C ARG A 151 -1.25 -27.86 18.97
N TRP A 152 -0.13 -27.60 18.32
CA TRP A 152 -0.12 -27.36 16.88
C TRP A 152 0.03 -28.65 16.08
N ALA A 153 -0.80 -28.76 15.04
CA ALA A 153 -0.62 -29.70 13.94
C ALA A 153 -0.59 -28.94 12.62
N VAL A 154 0.11 -29.50 11.64
CA VAL A 154 0.20 -28.96 10.28
C VAL A 154 -0.55 -29.87 9.33
N GLN A 155 -1.40 -29.27 8.50
CA GLN A 155 -2.09 -29.92 7.40
C GLN A 155 -1.09 -30.43 6.35
N ARG A 156 -1.36 -31.62 5.80
CA ARG A 156 -0.57 -32.24 4.74
C ARG A 156 -1.39 -32.35 3.46
N GLY A 157 -0.75 -32.09 2.32
CA GLY A 157 -1.41 -32.04 1.01
C GLY A 157 -2.17 -30.74 0.76
N GLU A 158 -3.02 -30.74 -0.28
CA GLU A 158 -3.61 -29.52 -0.87
C GLU A 158 -4.76 -28.89 -0.06
N GLY A 159 -5.32 -29.57 0.95
CA GLY A 159 -6.59 -29.10 1.51
C GLY A 159 -7.34 -30.13 2.33
N PRO A 160 -8.35 -29.69 3.09
CA PRO A 160 -9.51 -30.51 3.38
C PRO A 160 -10.20 -30.95 2.08
N VAL A 161 -10.43 -32.25 1.91
CA VAL A 161 -11.27 -32.77 0.82
C VAL A 161 -12.70 -32.89 1.37
N TRP A 162 -13.61 -32.08 0.85
CA TRP A 162 -15.00 -32.01 1.31
C TRP A 162 -15.88 -33.10 0.68
N TRP A 163 -16.65 -33.78 1.51
CA TRP A 163 -17.56 -34.85 1.13
C TRP A 163 -18.95 -34.61 1.70
N GLU A 164 -19.97 -34.80 0.86
CA GLU A 164 -21.35 -34.89 1.32
C GLU A 164 -21.58 -36.27 1.95
N LEU A 165 -22.05 -36.31 3.20
CA LEU A 165 -22.11 -37.55 3.99
C LEU A 165 -23.09 -38.58 3.40
N ASP A 166 -24.24 -38.12 2.90
CA ASP A 166 -25.30 -39.00 2.39
C ASP A 166 -24.94 -39.55 1.01
N SER A 167 -24.52 -38.68 0.08
CA SER A 167 -24.23 -39.07 -1.31
C SER A 167 -22.82 -39.65 -1.51
N LYS A 168 -21.91 -39.41 -0.56
CA LYS A 168 -20.48 -39.76 -0.65
C LYS A 168 -19.81 -39.17 -1.90
N ARG A 169 -20.25 -38.00 -2.33
CA ARG A 169 -19.66 -37.24 -3.45
C ARG A 169 -18.82 -36.09 -2.93
N ARG A 170 -17.84 -35.68 -3.73
CA ARG A 170 -17.06 -34.47 -3.45
C ARG A 170 -17.98 -33.25 -3.45
N ALA A 171 -17.80 -32.40 -2.47
CA ALA A 171 -18.58 -31.19 -2.25
C ALA A 171 -17.65 -29.97 -2.12
N GLN A 172 -18.23 -28.78 -1.94
CA GLN A 172 -17.50 -27.59 -1.53
C GLN A 172 -17.54 -27.44 -0.01
N ALA A 173 -16.69 -26.56 0.52
CA ALA A 173 -16.73 -26.21 1.94
C ALA A 173 -18.11 -25.65 2.32
N PRO A 174 -18.62 -25.93 3.54
CA PRO A 174 -19.85 -25.34 4.03
C PRO A 174 -19.70 -23.82 4.14
N ASN A 175 -20.77 -23.09 3.81
CA ASN A 175 -20.84 -21.65 4.04
C ASN A 175 -20.82 -21.37 5.55
N GLU A 176 -20.16 -20.29 5.96
CA GLU A 176 -20.16 -19.88 7.37
C GLU A 176 -21.60 -19.55 7.80
N PRO A 177 -22.13 -20.17 8.86
CA PRO A 177 -23.49 -19.88 9.31
C PRO A 177 -23.54 -18.48 9.93
N SER A 178 -24.54 -17.70 9.54
CA SER A 178 -24.89 -16.46 10.23
C SER A 178 -25.32 -16.79 11.67
N PRO A 179 -24.71 -16.18 12.71
CA PRO A 179 -24.95 -16.55 14.10
C PRO A 179 -26.36 -16.23 14.63
N MET A 180 -27.25 -15.67 13.81
CA MET A 180 -28.51 -15.05 14.25
C MET A 180 -29.79 -15.81 13.88
N THR A 181 -29.75 -16.99 13.23
CA THR A 181 -31.01 -17.66 12.82
C THR A 181 -31.03 -19.16 13.14
N LEU A 182 -32.04 -19.57 13.92
CA LEU A 182 -32.34 -20.97 14.27
C LEU A 182 -32.62 -21.84 13.02
N THR A 183 -33.16 -21.23 11.95
CA THR A 183 -33.35 -21.84 10.63
C THR A 183 -32.02 -22.19 9.93
N ALA A 184 -31.02 -21.32 10.02
CA ALA A 184 -29.68 -21.58 9.45
C ALA A 184 -28.93 -22.72 10.18
N TRP A 185 -29.32 -23.03 11.43
CA TRP A 185 -28.77 -24.16 12.17
C TRP A 185 -29.38 -25.51 11.75
N MET A 186 -30.68 -25.53 11.40
CA MET A 186 -31.37 -26.73 10.89
C MET A 186 -31.00 -27.09 9.44
N GLU A 187 -30.57 -26.12 8.65
CA GLU A 187 -30.17 -26.29 7.23
C GLU A 187 -28.66 -26.49 7.03
N ARG A 188 -27.89 -26.87 8.06
CA ARG A 188 -26.45 -27.12 7.86
C ARG A 188 -26.26 -28.22 6.81
N PRO A 189 -25.57 -27.94 5.69
CA PRO A 189 -25.33 -28.94 4.68
C PRO A 189 -24.51 -30.07 5.32
N LYS A 190 -24.95 -31.32 5.14
CA LYS A 190 -24.31 -32.54 5.68
C LYS A 190 -22.99 -32.80 4.96
N VAL A 191 -22.00 -31.95 5.20
CA VAL A 191 -20.70 -31.98 4.52
C VAL A 191 -19.60 -32.00 5.56
N MET A 192 -18.56 -32.80 5.33
CA MET A 192 -17.39 -32.89 6.18
C MET A 192 -16.10 -32.88 5.36
N GLY A 193 -15.11 -32.12 5.81
CA GLY A 193 -13.79 -32.02 5.20
C GLY A 193 -12.83 -33.03 5.81
N ILE A 194 -12.30 -33.95 5.02
CA ILE A 194 -11.27 -34.90 5.48
C ILE A 194 -9.90 -34.25 5.31
N VAL A 195 -9.14 -34.16 6.40
CA VAL A 195 -7.83 -33.52 6.47
C VAL A 195 -6.79 -34.51 6.97
N ARG A 196 -5.68 -34.63 6.23
CA ARG A 196 -4.46 -35.29 6.72
C ARG A 196 -3.64 -34.25 7.45
N ALA A 197 -3.23 -34.54 8.68
CA ALA A 197 -2.44 -33.62 9.49
C ALA A 197 -1.30 -34.36 10.18
N ARG A 198 -0.33 -33.62 10.69
CA ARG A 198 0.74 -34.14 11.53
C ARG A 198 1.05 -33.19 12.68
N ILE A 199 1.14 -33.73 13.89
CA ILE A 199 1.44 -32.95 15.10
C ILE A 199 2.89 -32.47 15.04
N LEU A 200 3.13 -31.20 15.42
CA LEU A 200 4.46 -30.60 15.43
C LEU A 200 5.33 -31.11 16.59
N ASP A 201 4.76 -31.24 17.78
CA ASP A 201 5.46 -31.80 18.95
C ASP A 201 5.18 -33.30 19.10
N GLU A 202 6.19 -34.12 18.76
CA GLU A 202 6.11 -35.57 18.88
C GLU A 202 6.58 -36.10 20.25
N SER A 203 6.99 -35.24 21.19
CA SER A 203 7.54 -35.67 22.48
C SER A 203 6.52 -36.43 23.33
N LYS A 204 5.23 -36.07 23.21
CA LYS A 204 4.12 -36.69 23.94
C LYS A 204 3.04 -37.13 22.94
N PRO A 205 2.42 -38.31 23.12
CA PRO A 205 1.27 -38.69 22.31
C PRO A 205 0.11 -37.71 22.54
N TRP A 206 -0.63 -37.39 21.49
CA TRP A 206 -1.83 -36.56 21.60
C TRP A 206 -2.97 -37.38 22.23
N PRO A 207 -3.58 -36.93 23.34
CA PRO A 207 -4.44 -37.79 24.18
C PRO A 207 -5.77 -38.23 23.53
N LEU A 208 -6.33 -37.47 22.59
CA LEU A 208 -7.65 -37.77 22.01
C LEU A 208 -7.67 -39.10 21.24
N GLY A 209 -8.74 -39.87 21.46
CA GLY A 209 -9.00 -41.15 20.81
C GLY A 209 -9.63 -41.02 19.44
N VAL A 210 -9.64 -42.11 18.67
CA VAL A 210 -10.39 -42.20 17.41
C VAL A 210 -11.89 -42.17 17.74
N GLY A 211 -12.66 -41.36 17.02
CA GLY A 211 -14.09 -41.13 17.26
C GLY A 211 -14.39 -39.94 18.16
N SER A 212 -13.40 -39.36 18.84
CA SER A 212 -13.62 -38.19 19.71
C SER A 212 -13.80 -36.90 18.90
N TRP A 213 -14.82 -36.12 19.26
CA TRP A 213 -15.02 -34.75 18.78
C TRP A 213 -14.15 -33.76 19.54
N PHE A 214 -13.78 -32.66 18.86
CA PHE A 214 -12.97 -31.59 19.41
C PHE A 214 -13.47 -30.21 18.96
N SER A 215 -13.25 -29.21 19.82
CA SER A 215 -13.63 -27.81 19.59
C SER A 215 -12.59 -27.06 18.75
N ALA A 216 -13.00 -25.90 18.20
CA ALA A 216 -12.09 -24.99 17.49
C ALA A 216 -11.16 -24.29 18.48
N LEU A 217 -9.95 -23.95 18.02
CA LEU A 217 -9.05 -23.08 18.76
C LEU A 217 -9.76 -21.72 19.00
N PRO A 218 -9.88 -21.24 20.25
CA PRO A 218 -10.48 -19.95 20.54
C PRO A 218 -9.70 -18.81 19.88
N ASP A 219 -10.41 -17.76 19.46
CA ASP A 219 -9.78 -16.57 18.89
C ASP A 219 -8.82 -15.92 19.88
N GLY A 220 -7.66 -15.48 19.39
CA GLY A 220 -6.61 -14.86 20.21
C GLY A 220 -5.78 -15.83 21.06
N LEU A 221 -6.08 -17.13 21.06
CA LEU A 221 -5.28 -18.12 21.77
C LEU A 221 -4.25 -18.76 20.83
N TRP A 222 -2.97 -18.70 21.21
CA TRP A 222 -1.88 -19.33 20.47
C TRP A 222 -1.17 -20.38 21.32
N PRO A 223 -1.31 -21.68 20.99
CA PRO A 223 -0.53 -22.74 21.61
C PRO A 223 0.98 -22.49 21.47
N GLU A 224 1.76 -23.04 22.39
CA GLU A 224 3.22 -22.96 22.28
C GLU A 224 3.73 -23.79 21.09
N LEU A 225 4.68 -23.21 20.34
CA LEU A 225 5.42 -23.97 19.34
C LEU A 225 6.40 -24.95 20.02
N PRO A 226 6.76 -26.06 19.37
CA PRO A 226 7.78 -26.98 19.89
C PRO A 226 9.10 -26.26 20.19
N PRO A 227 9.92 -26.74 21.14
CA PRO A 227 11.22 -26.16 21.49
C PRO A 227 12.13 -25.88 20.27
N ALA A 228 12.09 -26.76 19.26
CA ALA A 228 12.85 -26.60 18.01
C ALA A 228 12.48 -25.36 17.18
N LEU A 229 11.32 -24.75 17.44
CA LEU A 229 10.78 -23.57 16.77
C LEU A 229 10.55 -22.39 17.72
N ARG A 230 10.96 -22.50 18.99
CA ARG A 230 10.77 -21.47 20.01
C ARG A 230 12.09 -21.00 20.64
N ASP A 231 13.03 -21.93 20.81
CA ASP A 231 14.22 -21.71 21.63
C ASP A 231 15.45 -21.30 20.78
N GLY A 232 15.25 -20.88 19.53
CA GLY A 232 16.30 -20.32 18.68
C GLY A 232 16.56 -18.83 18.91
N ASP A 233 17.75 -18.36 18.56
CA ASP A 233 18.15 -16.93 18.66
C ASP A 233 17.63 -16.07 17.50
N LEU A 234 17.16 -16.72 16.43
CA LEU A 234 16.67 -16.08 15.22
C LEU A 234 15.15 -16.01 15.23
N ILE A 235 14.56 -14.85 14.95
CA ILE A 235 13.13 -14.74 14.60
C ILE A 235 13.03 -14.74 13.08
N ILE A 236 12.30 -15.69 12.49
CA ILE A 236 12.05 -15.70 11.04
C ILE A 236 10.76 -14.98 10.69
N GLY A 237 9.73 -15.10 11.53
CA GLY A 237 8.41 -14.55 11.29
C GLY A 237 7.39 -15.15 12.24
N ARG A 238 6.11 -15.11 11.87
CA ARG A 238 4.98 -15.67 12.62
C ARG A 238 4.45 -16.93 11.95
N ALA A 239 4.02 -17.91 12.74
CA ALA A 239 3.40 -19.12 12.22
C ALA A 239 1.99 -18.79 11.67
N GLY A 240 1.68 -19.24 10.46
CA GLY A 240 0.44 -18.85 9.77
C GLY A 240 0.37 -17.34 9.50
N ASN A 241 -0.83 -16.76 9.56
CA ASN A 241 -1.02 -15.33 9.29
C ASN A 241 -0.82 -14.42 10.53
N SER A 242 -1.10 -14.91 11.74
CA SER A 242 -1.11 -14.11 12.97
C SER A 242 -0.62 -14.88 14.20
N GLY A 243 -0.05 -16.07 14.00
CA GLY A 243 0.34 -16.96 15.09
C GLY A 243 1.59 -16.53 15.88
N PRO A 244 2.11 -17.44 16.73
CA PRO A 244 3.27 -17.17 17.56
C PRO A 244 4.54 -16.95 16.71
N GLN A 245 5.52 -16.25 17.28
CA GLN A 245 6.83 -16.06 16.64
C GLN A 245 7.56 -17.39 16.46
N VAL A 246 8.12 -17.61 15.27
CA VAL A 246 8.89 -18.80 14.92
C VAL A 246 10.37 -18.50 15.08
N ARG A 247 10.99 -19.24 15.98
CA ARG A 247 12.41 -19.17 16.34
C ARG A 247 13.12 -20.52 16.17
N PRO A 248 13.57 -20.86 14.95
CA PRO A 248 14.17 -22.17 14.71
C PRO A 248 15.50 -22.33 15.46
N ARG A 249 15.65 -23.46 16.15
CA ARG A 249 16.87 -23.84 16.86
C ARG A 249 17.84 -24.52 15.90
N GLY A 250 18.46 -23.72 15.04
CA GLY A 250 19.45 -24.16 14.05
C GLY A 250 19.51 -23.23 12.84
N GLY A 251 20.51 -23.43 11.98
CA GLY A 251 20.67 -22.65 10.75
C GLY A 251 19.54 -22.91 9.76
N VAL A 252 19.19 -21.88 8.98
CA VAL A 252 18.12 -21.94 7.97
C VAL A 252 18.66 -21.70 6.57
N HIS A 253 18.34 -22.60 5.64
CA HIS A 253 18.60 -22.41 4.22
C HIS A 253 17.39 -21.74 3.56
N ALA A 254 17.51 -20.46 3.23
CA ALA A 254 16.50 -19.72 2.49
C ALA A 254 16.73 -19.87 0.98
N ARG A 255 15.87 -20.67 0.33
CA ARG A 255 15.88 -20.92 -1.11
C ARG A 255 15.05 -19.88 -1.84
N LEU A 256 15.62 -18.68 -1.97
CA LEU A 256 14.92 -17.48 -2.45
C LEU A 256 15.63 -16.90 -3.67
N GLY A 257 14.87 -16.72 -4.76
CA GLY A 257 15.37 -16.02 -5.96
C GLY A 257 14.88 -14.58 -6.10
N ARG A 258 13.67 -14.27 -5.63
CA ARG A 258 13.09 -12.93 -5.77
C ARG A 258 13.81 -11.93 -4.86
N ARG A 259 14.19 -10.78 -5.43
CA ARG A 259 14.88 -9.69 -4.72
C ARG A 259 14.11 -9.22 -3.47
N VAL A 260 12.79 -9.10 -3.57
CA VAL A 260 11.90 -8.66 -2.48
C VAL A 260 11.94 -9.65 -1.31
N ASP A 261 11.81 -10.94 -1.61
CA ASP A 261 11.83 -12.01 -0.60
C ASP A 261 13.18 -12.06 0.14
N ARG A 262 14.29 -11.92 -0.60
CA ARG A 262 15.64 -11.85 -0.02
C ARG A 262 15.75 -10.65 0.93
N SER A 263 15.32 -9.47 0.48
CA SER A 263 15.33 -8.26 1.32
C SER A 263 14.53 -8.44 2.61
N GLN A 264 13.32 -8.98 2.53
CA GLN A 264 12.46 -9.23 3.69
C GLN A 264 13.14 -10.15 4.70
N ILE A 265 13.64 -11.30 4.25
CA ILE A 265 14.31 -12.25 5.15
C ILE A 265 15.57 -11.67 5.76
N ILE A 266 16.39 -10.93 5.01
CA ILE A 266 17.60 -10.30 5.58
C ILE A 266 17.21 -9.28 6.66
N ARG A 267 16.20 -8.44 6.42
CA ARG A 267 15.73 -7.45 7.42
C ARG A 267 15.33 -8.14 8.72
N THR A 268 14.47 -9.15 8.66
CA THR A 268 13.98 -9.86 9.84
C THR A 268 15.08 -10.65 10.57
N THR A 269 16.06 -11.19 9.84
CA THR A 269 17.07 -12.10 10.40
C THR A 269 18.37 -11.42 10.86
N SER A 270 18.58 -10.16 10.46
CA SER A 270 19.82 -9.39 10.69
C SER A 270 20.02 -8.88 12.13
N ALA A 271 18.98 -8.88 12.96
CA ALA A 271 19.05 -8.38 14.34
C ALA A 271 20.09 -9.14 15.17
N ASN A 272 21.05 -8.43 15.79
CA ASN A 272 22.17 -9.04 16.54
C ASN A 272 22.98 -10.08 15.75
N ALA A 273 23.09 -9.93 14.43
CA ALA A 273 23.91 -10.78 13.57
C ALA A 273 24.87 -9.97 12.70
N PHE A 274 25.96 -10.62 12.31
CA PHE A 274 26.83 -10.12 11.25
C PHE A 274 26.24 -10.48 9.90
N THR A 275 25.90 -9.47 9.10
CA THR A 275 25.15 -9.64 7.85
C THR A 275 26.04 -9.39 6.65
N ILE A 276 26.12 -10.37 5.74
CA ILE A 276 26.82 -10.27 4.46
C ILE A 276 25.74 -10.28 3.38
N ALA A 277 25.45 -9.12 2.79
CA ALA A 277 24.42 -9.02 1.76
C ALA A 277 24.63 -7.85 0.81
N ASP A 278 23.90 -7.86 -0.29
CA ASP A 278 23.87 -6.76 -1.25
C ASP A 278 23.17 -5.54 -0.61
N GLY A 279 23.89 -4.42 -0.45
CA GLY A 279 23.37 -3.20 0.18
C GLY A 279 22.13 -2.62 -0.49
N ASP A 280 21.92 -2.86 -1.79
CA ASP A 280 20.74 -2.34 -2.49
C ASP A 280 19.47 -3.14 -2.13
N LEU A 281 19.59 -4.31 -1.49
CA LEU A 281 18.44 -5.03 -0.92
C LEU A 281 17.91 -4.33 0.32
N LEU A 282 18.80 -3.68 1.07
CA LEU A 282 18.49 -3.08 2.38
C LEU A 282 18.34 -1.57 2.31
N SER A 283 18.50 -0.98 1.12
CA SER A 283 18.52 0.47 0.94
C SER A 283 19.58 1.12 1.85
N LYS A 284 20.78 0.53 1.92
CA LYS A 284 21.92 1.05 2.70
C LYS A 284 22.97 1.68 1.79
N ASP A 285 23.61 2.73 2.27
CA ASP A 285 24.77 3.33 1.60
C ASP A 285 25.97 2.37 1.54
N GLN A 286 26.91 2.66 0.64
CA GLN A 286 28.08 1.81 0.44
C GLN A 286 28.97 1.82 1.68
N THR A 287 29.06 0.68 2.37
CA THR A 287 29.88 0.55 3.57
C THR A 287 31.34 0.25 3.23
N PRO A 288 32.29 0.75 4.04
CA PRO A 288 33.70 0.39 3.93
C PRO A 288 33.92 -1.07 4.36
N LEU A 289 35.00 -1.69 3.87
CA LEU A 289 35.40 -3.06 4.20
C LEU A 289 36.54 -3.09 5.23
N PRO A 290 36.59 -4.11 6.11
CA PRO A 290 37.70 -4.25 7.04
C PRO A 290 38.99 -4.60 6.29
N LYS A 291 40.10 -3.93 6.64
CA LYS A 291 41.42 -4.19 6.06
C LYS A 291 41.83 -5.66 6.18
N GLU A 292 41.51 -6.30 7.30
CA GLU A 292 41.84 -7.71 7.53
C GLU A 292 41.26 -8.69 6.48
N LEU A 293 40.19 -8.29 5.81
CA LEU A 293 39.63 -9.05 4.71
C LEU A 293 40.64 -9.29 3.57
N LEU A 294 41.56 -8.34 3.35
CA LEU A 294 42.61 -8.47 2.34
C LEU A 294 43.57 -9.61 2.64
N ARG A 295 43.79 -9.97 3.91
CA ARG A 295 44.61 -11.11 4.31
C ARG A 295 43.98 -12.43 3.84
N HIS A 296 42.66 -12.58 4.02
CA HIS A 296 41.92 -13.74 3.54
C HIS A 296 41.85 -13.79 2.02
N TRP A 297 41.70 -12.62 1.37
CA TRP A 297 41.77 -12.52 -0.08
C TRP A 297 43.16 -12.90 -0.64
N LEU A 298 44.25 -12.48 0.02
CA LEU A 298 45.62 -12.85 -0.34
C LEU A 298 45.84 -14.37 -0.32
N LYS A 299 45.30 -15.06 0.71
CA LYS A 299 45.31 -16.52 0.82
C LYS A 299 44.63 -17.20 -0.37
N LEU A 300 43.56 -16.60 -0.91
CA LEU A 300 42.85 -17.13 -2.09
C LEU A 300 43.62 -16.95 -3.39
N ILE A 301 44.24 -15.79 -3.60
CA ILE A 301 45.00 -15.53 -4.84
C ILE A 301 46.37 -16.21 -4.85
N HIS A 302 46.90 -16.58 -3.67
CA HIS A 302 48.20 -17.20 -3.50
C HIS A 302 48.16 -18.43 -2.57
N PRO A 303 47.48 -19.53 -2.95
CA PRO A 303 47.25 -20.69 -2.08
C PRO A 303 48.51 -21.47 -1.70
N ARG A 304 49.64 -21.24 -2.39
CA ARG A 304 50.93 -21.92 -2.14
C ARG A 304 51.90 -21.11 -1.30
N LEU A 305 51.58 -19.86 -0.96
CA LEU A 305 52.46 -19.03 -0.12
C LEU A 305 52.30 -19.43 1.35
N GLY A 306 53.42 -19.44 2.07
CA GLY A 306 53.44 -19.62 3.52
C GLY A 306 52.88 -18.40 4.26
N GLN A 307 52.53 -18.58 5.54
CA GLN A 307 51.89 -17.55 6.35
C GLN A 307 52.73 -16.27 6.43
N ASP A 308 54.03 -16.36 6.71
CA ASP A 308 54.93 -15.20 6.82
C ASP A 308 55.02 -14.38 5.52
N SER A 309 55.04 -15.05 4.37
CA SER A 309 55.03 -14.36 3.06
C SER A 309 53.69 -13.69 2.76
N ILE A 310 52.59 -14.21 3.31
CA ILE A 310 51.28 -13.58 3.20
C ILE A 310 51.23 -12.33 4.08
N GLU A 311 51.81 -12.38 5.29
CA GLU A 311 51.92 -11.23 6.20
C GLU A 311 52.72 -10.07 5.59
N GLU A 312 53.89 -10.37 5.02
CA GLU A 312 54.72 -9.37 4.36
C GLU A 312 53.97 -8.69 3.20
N ARG A 313 53.26 -9.48 2.38
CA ARG A 313 52.45 -8.96 1.27
C ARG A 313 51.23 -8.17 1.75
N TYR A 314 50.61 -8.59 2.85
CA TYR A 314 49.49 -7.89 3.45
C TYR A 314 49.92 -6.50 3.93
N ASN A 315 51.01 -6.40 4.70
CA ASN A 315 51.54 -5.13 5.17
C ASN A 315 51.94 -4.20 4.02
N ARG A 316 52.58 -4.73 2.97
CA ARG A 316 52.87 -3.96 1.75
C ARG A 316 51.59 -3.48 1.07
N LEU A 317 50.59 -4.35 0.90
CA LEU A 317 49.32 -3.99 0.28
C LEU A 317 48.57 -2.91 1.07
N LEU A 318 48.60 -2.95 2.40
CA LEU A 318 48.02 -1.88 3.24
C LEU A 318 48.73 -0.53 3.01
N SER A 319 50.06 -0.54 2.91
CA SER A 319 50.82 0.68 2.60
C SER A 319 50.49 1.22 1.20
N ASP A 320 50.30 0.32 0.23
CA ASP A 320 49.93 0.66 -1.15
C ASP A 320 48.51 1.26 -1.24
N ILE A 321 47.54 0.68 -0.53
CA ILE A 321 46.16 1.19 -0.48
C ILE A 321 46.11 2.56 0.22
N THR A 322 46.87 2.73 1.31
CA THR A 322 46.90 3.99 2.07
C THR A 322 47.59 5.11 1.29
N SER A 323 48.60 4.78 0.47
CA SER A 323 49.31 5.72 -0.40
C SER A 323 48.68 5.89 -1.79
N PHE A 324 47.54 5.25 -2.05
CA PHE A 324 46.86 5.24 -3.35
C PHE A 324 47.77 4.81 -4.51
N SER A 325 48.69 3.88 -4.25
CA SER A 325 49.66 3.41 -5.26
C SER A 325 48.98 2.47 -6.28
N SER A 326 49.28 2.70 -7.58
CA SER A 326 48.73 1.87 -8.67
C SER A 326 49.73 0.81 -9.09
N ASN A 327 49.55 -0.41 -8.58
CA ASN A 327 50.37 -1.57 -8.93
C ASN A 327 49.49 -2.78 -9.31
N ALA A 328 50.13 -3.87 -9.75
CA ALA A 328 49.39 -5.04 -10.22
C ALA A 328 48.49 -5.67 -9.14
N LEU A 329 48.88 -5.57 -7.85
CA LEU A 329 48.12 -6.12 -6.73
C LEU A 329 46.93 -5.23 -6.38
N THR A 330 47.12 -3.89 -6.31
CA THR A 330 46.02 -2.95 -6.05
C THR A 330 44.98 -2.92 -7.17
N ARG A 331 45.39 -3.11 -8.43
CA ARG A 331 44.44 -3.31 -9.55
C ARG A 331 43.62 -4.59 -9.41
N ARG A 332 44.21 -5.68 -8.90
CA ARG A 332 43.46 -6.92 -8.62
C ARG A 332 42.47 -6.73 -7.47
N VAL A 333 42.84 -5.98 -6.44
CA VAL A 333 41.92 -5.58 -5.36
C VAL A 333 40.76 -4.78 -5.93
N LEU A 334 41.02 -3.79 -6.80
CA LEU A 334 39.96 -3.00 -7.46
C LEU A 334 39.01 -3.84 -8.31
N ASN A 335 39.50 -4.91 -8.96
CA ASN A 335 38.66 -5.83 -9.72
C ASN A 335 37.74 -6.67 -8.84
N ASP A 336 38.23 -7.12 -7.67
CA ASP A 336 37.43 -7.95 -6.76
C ASP A 336 36.56 -7.13 -5.79
N PHE A 337 36.96 -5.89 -5.48
CA PHE A 337 36.29 -4.94 -4.58
C PHE A 337 36.21 -3.51 -5.18
N PRO A 338 35.44 -3.30 -6.25
CA PRO A 338 35.39 -2.01 -6.95
C PRO A 338 34.90 -0.86 -6.06
N GLY A 339 35.65 0.25 -6.04
CA GLY A 339 35.26 1.49 -5.35
C GLY A 339 35.18 1.40 -3.81
N ARG A 340 35.67 0.33 -3.19
CA ARG A 340 35.58 0.13 -1.74
C ARG A 340 36.61 0.94 -0.97
N LYS A 341 36.16 1.56 0.13
CA LYS A 341 37.00 2.16 1.17
C LYS A 341 37.37 1.09 2.21
N TRP A 342 38.50 1.27 2.89
CA TRP A 342 39.06 0.29 3.83
C TRP A 342 39.20 0.88 5.23
N VAL A 343 38.77 0.15 6.26
CA VAL A 343 38.78 0.57 7.68
C VAL A 343 39.38 -0.52 8.56
N ASP A 344 39.85 -0.17 9.76
CA ASP A 344 40.42 -1.16 10.69
C ASP A 344 39.34 -1.98 11.39
N VAL A 345 38.21 -1.36 11.75
CA VAL A 345 37.06 -2.01 12.39
C VAL A 345 35.83 -1.83 11.49
N CYS A 346 35.15 -2.92 11.18
CA CYS A 346 33.90 -2.92 10.42
C CYS A 346 32.71 -3.10 11.37
N GLY A 347 31.58 -2.47 11.04
CA GLY A 347 30.31 -2.75 11.71
C GLY A 347 29.78 -4.15 11.39
N ASP A 348 28.57 -4.45 11.87
CA ASP A 348 27.92 -5.76 11.69
C ASP A 348 27.37 -6.03 10.28
N PHE A 349 27.78 -5.26 9.27
CA PHE A 349 27.29 -5.37 7.90
C PHE A 349 28.41 -5.24 6.87
N ILE A 350 28.58 -6.27 6.05
CA ILE A 350 29.42 -6.23 4.84
C ILE A 350 28.50 -6.14 3.63
N ASP A 351 28.63 -5.04 2.90
CA ASP A 351 27.97 -4.82 1.63
C ASP A 351 28.71 -5.55 0.49
N THR A 352 28.01 -6.42 -0.22
CA THR A 352 28.55 -7.22 -1.33
C THR A 352 28.29 -6.62 -2.72
N ARG A 353 27.72 -5.41 -2.82
CA ARG A 353 27.53 -4.72 -4.11
C ARG A 353 28.82 -4.67 -4.91
N SER A 354 28.70 -5.04 -6.19
CA SER A 354 29.80 -5.08 -7.15
C SER A 354 31.00 -5.96 -6.75
N VAL A 355 30.94 -6.72 -5.65
CA VAL A 355 32.01 -7.64 -5.23
C VAL A 355 32.01 -8.87 -6.14
N SER A 356 33.19 -9.30 -6.57
CA SER A 356 33.38 -10.49 -7.39
C SER A 356 33.12 -11.79 -6.59
N GLN A 357 32.99 -12.93 -7.27
CA GLN A 357 32.86 -14.23 -6.58
C GLN A 357 34.05 -14.53 -5.65
N ARG A 358 35.27 -14.18 -6.08
CA ARG A 358 36.49 -14.36 -5.26
C ARG A 358 36.48 -13.44 -4.05
N GLY A 359 36.02 -12.20 -4.23
CA GLY A 359 35.83 -11.26 -3.12
C GLY A 359 34.77 -11.75 -2.13
N GLY A 360 33.66 -12.30 -2.63
CA GLY A 360 32.62 -12.95 -1.82
C GLY A 360 33.14 -14.11 -0.97
N GLU A 361 33.97 -14.98 -1.57
CA GLU A 361 34.63 -16.05 -0.82
C GLU A 361 35.57 -15.51 0.27
N ALA A 362 36.35 -14.47 -0.02
CA ALA A 362 37.23 -13.84 0.95
C ALA A 362 36.42 -13.27 2.13
N ILE A 363 35.28 -12.63 1.86
CA ILE A 363 34.35 -12.11 2.87
C ILE A 363 33.85 -13.24 3.80
N VAL A 364 33.39 -14.36 3.23
CA VAL A 364 32.88 -15.49 4.04
C VAL A 364 33.99 -16.09 4.89
N ARG A 365 35.20 -16.28 4.33
CA ARG A 365 36.35 -16.80 5.09
C ARG A 365 36.81 -15.85 6.19
N TYR A 366 36.76 -14.54 5.95
CA TYR A 366 36.99 -13.52 6.97
C TYR A 366 35.96 -13.63 8.09
N ALA A 367 34.66 -13.71 7.74
CA ALA A 367 33.61 -13.82 8.74
C ALA A 367 33.73 -15.10 9.59
N LEU A 368 34.05 -16.24 8.96
CA LEU A 368 34.29 -17.48 9.69
C LEU A 368 35.53 -17.42 10.60
N ALA A 369 36.55 -16.63 10.27
CA ALA A 369 37.76 -16.53 11.09
C ALA A 369 37.63 -15.49 12.22
N GLU A 370 37.11 -14.31 11.92
CA GLU A 370 37.25 -13.12 12.78
C GLU A 370 35.95 -12.73 13.51
N VAL A 371 34.78 -13.12 13.02
CA VAL A 371 33.49 -12.66 13.55
C VAL A 371 32.93 -13.63 14.59
N GLN A 372 32.68 -13.16 15.81
CA GLN A 372 32.12 -14.02 16.87
C GLN A 372 30.59 -14.07 16.88
N LYS A 373 29.92 -13.12 16.21
CA LYS A 373 28.45 -13.08 16.11
C LYS A 373 27.95 -14.15 15.13
N SER A 374 26.68 -14.54 15.28
CA SER A 374 26.00 -15.35 14.28
C SER A 374 25.92 -14.63 12.93
N ILE A 375 25.98 -15.36 11.82
CA ILE A 375 26.16 -14.81 10.48
C ILE A 375 24.91 -15.05 9.63
N VAL A 376 24.44 -13.99 8.97
CA VAL A 376 23.44 -14.03 7.90
C VAL A 376 24.16 -13.82 6.58
N LEU A 377 24.10 -14.82 5.69
CA LEU A 377 24.82 -14.83 4.42
C LEU A 377 23.85 -14.83 3.24
N ASP A 378 23.90 -13.78 2.43
CA ASP A 378 23.26 -13.73 1.11
C ASP A 378 24.25 -14.13 0.02
N TRP A 379 24.24 -15.41 -0.39
CA TRP A 379 25.13 -15.94 -1.40
C TRP A 379 24.49 -15.86 -2.78
N ARG A 380 24.88 -14.85 -3.56
CA ARG A 380 24.37 -14.58 -4.92
C ARG A 380 25.20 -15.18 -6.05
N TRP A 381 26.36 -15.76 -5.74
CA TRP A 381 27.27 -16.34 -6.74
C TRP A 381 26.97 -17.83 -6.98
N PRO A 382 27.56 -18.46 -8.02
CA PRO A 382 27.44 -19.90 -8.22
C PRO A 382 27.86 -20.71 -6.99
N MET A 383 27.26 -21.89 -6.82
CA MET A 383 27.48 -22.76 -5.67
C MET A 383 28.97 -23.13 -5.53
N LYS A 384 29.48 -23.02 -4.30
CA LYS A 384 30.82 -23.47 -3.92
C LYS A 384 30.70 -24.42 -2.74
N GLU A 385 30.59 -25.71 -3.04
CA GLU A 385 30.23 -26.76 -2.07
C GLU A 385 31.13 -26.76 -0.83
N ASP A 386 32.45 -26.69 -1.00
CA ASP A 386 33.41 -26.70 0.11
C ASP A 386 33.21 -25.52 1.09
N LEU A 387 32.98 -24.32 0.56
CA LEU A 387 32.84 -23.11 1.38
C LEU A 387 31.47 -23.09 2.08
N LEU A 388 30.40 -23.41 1.35
CA LEU A 388 29.06 -23.39 1.90
C LEU A 388 28.86 -24.53 2.92
N SER A 389 29.42 -25.71 2.68
CA SER A 389 29.40 -26.81 3.66
C SER A 389 30.20 -26.48 4.92
N GLN A 390 31.35 -25.80 4.78
CA GLN A 390 32.09 -25.27 5.93
C GLN A 390 31.24 -24.25 6.70
N PHE A 391 30.57 -23.33 6.00
CA PHE A 391 29.71 -22.34 6.62
C PHE A 391 28.51 -22.99 7.33
N THR A 392 27.77 -23.90 6.69
CA THR A 392 26.59 -24.53 7.29
C THR A 392 26.91 -25.46 8.45
N SER A 393 28.14 -25.96 8.54
CA SER A 393 28.63 -26.74 9.67
C SER A 393 29.07 -25.87 10.86
N ASP A 394 29.21 -24.55 10.66
CA ASP A 394 29.59 -23.61 11.72
C ASP A 394 28.39 -23.30 12.63
N SER A 395 28.60 -23.27 13.95
CA SER A 395 27.55 -22.96 14.92
C SER A 395 27.01 -21.53 14.79
N ARG A 396 27.77 -20.62 14.17
CA ARG A 396 27.35 -19.24 13.88
C ARG A 396 26.46 -19.14 12.64
N CYS A 397 26.30 -20.20 11.84
CA CYS A 397 25.42 -20.16 10.66
C CYS A 397 23.96 -19.95 11.09
N ARG A 398 23.46 -18.74 10.88
CA ARG A 398 22.07 -18.38 11.19
C ARG A 398 21.17 -18.57 9.99
N VAL A 399 21.49 -17.92 8.88
CA VAL A 399 20.75 -18.02 7.62
C VAL A 399 21.72 -18.01 6.44
N VAL A 400 21.49 -18.90 5.47
CA VAL A 400 22.10 -18.82 4.13
C VAL A 400 20.99 -18.62 3.11
N ILE A 401 21.08 -17.56 2.32
CA ILE A 401 20.16 -17.27 1.22
C ILE A 401 20.86 -17.63 -0.08
N CYS A 402 20.38 -18.66 -0.77
CA CYS A 402 20.85 -19.03 -2.11
C CYS A 402 19.86 -19.95 -2.82
N GLU A 403 19.86 -19.94 -4.15
CA GLU A 403 18.98 -20.78 -4.98
C GLU A 403 19.47 -22.24 -5.12
N SER A 404 20.64 -22.54 -4.57
CA SER A 404 21.30 -23.84 -4.64
C SER A 404 20.45 -24.98 -4.06
N ALA A 405 20.84 -26.22 -4.39
CA ALA A 405 20.27 -27.43 -3.81
C ALA A 405 20.50 -27.50 -2.29
N ASP A 406 19.90 -28.50 -1.65
CA ASP A 406 19.94 -28.74 -0.21
C ASP A 406 21.36 -28.65 0.39
N LEU A 407 21.55 -27.71 1.32
CA LEU A 407 22.81 -27.48 2.03
C LEU A 407 22.95 -28.31 3.32
N GLY A 408 22.04 -29.24 3.58
CA GLY A 408 22.04 -30.10 4.76
C GLY A 408 21.65 -29.39 6.06
N LEU A 409 21.05 -28.20 5.97
CA LEU A 409 20.52 -27.49 7.12
C LEU A 409 19.16 -28.08 7.56
N PRO A 410 18.84 -28.07 8.86
CA PRO A 410 17.62 -28.68 9.38
C PRO A 410 16.34 -27.99 8.91
N PHE A 411 16.44 -26.71 8.52
CA PHE A 411 15.30 -25.92 8.09
C PHE A 411 15.53 -25.33 6.71
N ILE A 412 14.54 -25.45 5.84
CA ILE A 412 14.57 -24.87 4.49
C ILE A 412 13.39 -23.91 4.34
N LEU A 413 13.67 -22.64 4.06
CA LEU A 413 12.66 -21.62 3.83
C LEU A 413 12.47 -21.42 2.33
N THR A 414 11.23 -21.51 1.87
CA THR A 414 10.84 -21.33 0.46
C THR A 414 9.76 -20.26 0.33
N SER A 415 9.79 -19.51 -0.76
CA SER A 415 8.77 -18.50 -1.07
C SER A 415 7.47 -19.16 -1.55
N VAL A 416 6.34 -18.58 -1.18
CA VAL A 416 4.99 -19.00 -1.60
C VAL A 416 4.33 -17.85 -2.37
N GLU A 417 3.34 -18.15 -3.20
CA GLU A 417 2.53 -17.10 -3.82
C GLU A 417 1.87 -16.20 -2.76
N GLY A 418 2.13 -14.90 -2.88
CA GLY A 418 1.71 -13.89 -1.91
C GLY A 418 2.91 -13.27 -1.17
N ASN A 419 2.99 -11.95 -1.21
CA ASN A 419 4.09 -11.20 -0.63
C ASN A 419 4.22 -11.45 0.89
N GLY A 420 5.44 -11.72 1.38
CA GLY A 420 5.71 -11.96 2.80
C GLY A 420 5.24 -13.32 3.32
N LYS A 421 4.86 -14.25 2.44
CA LYS A 421 4.46 -15.62 2.80
C LYS A 421 5.53 -16.62 2.38
N PHE A 422 5.91 -17.47 3.33
CA PHE A 422 6.95 -18.47 3.16
C PHE A 422 6.50 -19.81 3.74
N ASN A 423 7.12 -20.89 3.29
CA ASN A 423 7.02 -22.20 3.94
C ASN A 423 8.38 -22.56 4.53
N LEU A 424 8.38 -22.85 5.83
CA LEU A 424 9.52 -23.42 6.54
C LEU A 424 9.38 -24.94 6.56
N GLU A 425 10.14 -25.60 5.70
CA GLU A 425 10.32 -27.04 5.75
C GLU A 425 11.20 -27.42 6.95
N MET A 426 10.70 -28.36 7.73
CA MET A 426 11.38 -28.97 8.87
C MET A 426 11.72 -30.43 8.53
N PRO A 427 12.57 -31.09 9.33
CA PRO A 427 12.90 -32.49 9.10
C PRO A 427 11.64 -33.35 8.98
N ARG A 428 11.69 -34.36 8.10
CA ARG A 428 10.56 -35.25 7.78
C ARG A 428 9.41 -34.58 7.00
N ARG A 429 9.72 -33.53 6.21
CA ARG A 429 8.83 -32.90 5.22
C ARG A 429 7.60 -32.21 5.82
N LEU A 430 7.77 -31.63 7.01
CA LEU A 430 6.73 -30.81 7.62
C LEU A 430 6.90 -29.37 7.14
N LEU A 431 5.84 -28.81 6.53
CA LEU A 431 5.86 -27.45 5.99
C LEU A 431 5.06 -26.52 6.92
N LEU A 432 5.76 -25.72 7.71
CA LEU A 432 5.12 -24.69 8.53
C LEU A 432 4.92 -23.42 7.68
N PRO A 433 3.69 -22.94 7.47
CA PRO A 433 3.47 -21.63 6.86
C PRO A 433 4.01 -20.54 7.78
N ILE A 434 4.79 -19.62 7.23
CA ILE A 434 5.33 -18.46 7.92
C ILE A 434 4.91 -17.20 7.21
N ARG A 435 4.43 -16.21 7.97
CA ARG A 435 4.29 -14.84 7.52
C ARG A 435 5.39 -13.99 8.12
N VAL A 436 6.04 -13.20 7.27
CA VAL A 436 7.00 -12.19 7.69
C VAL A 436 6.29 -10.86 7.61
N ASP A 437 6.23 -10.18 8.75
CA ASP A 437 5.64 -8.85 8.82
C ASP A 437 6.47 -7.92 7.94
N ARG A 438 5.78 -7.18 7.08
CA ARG A 438 6.42 -6.27 6.16
C ARG A 438 6.78 -4.99 6.91
N ASP A 439 8.00 -4.87 7.41
CA ASP A 439 8.57 -3.55 7.67
C ASP A 439 8.93 -2.94 6.31
N ILE A 440 7.92 -2.48 5.56
CA ILE A 440 8.15 -1.69 4.36
C ILE A 440 8.44 -0.28 4.83
N SER A 441 9.72 0.06 4.91
CA SER A 441 10.13 1.45 5.05
C SER A 441 9.97 2.16 3.70
N ALA A 442 9.79 3.47 3.75
CA ALA A 442 9.77 4.30 2.55
C ALA A 442 11.05 4.10 1.71
N PRO A 443 10.97 4.08 0.37
CA PRO A 443 12.15 4.03 -0.50
C PRO A 443 13.09 5.23 -0.26
N ASN A 444 14.41 5.03 -0.40
CA ASN A 444 15.42 6.05 -0.05
C ASN A 444 15.35 7.37 -0.84
N ASN A 445 14.62 7.42 -1.95
CA ASN A 445 14.41 8.63 -2.76
C ASN A 445 12.92 8.98 -2.89
N TRP A 446 12.08 8.46 -2.00
CA TRP A 446 10.67 8.78 -2.01
C TRP A 446 10.46 10.17 -1.43
N ILE A 447 9.75 11.00 -2.19
CA ILE A 447 9.42 12.37 -1.81
C ILE A 447 7.95 12.35 -1.39
N PRO A 448 7.62 12.85 -0.17
CA PRO A 448 6.23 12.94 0.25
C PRO A 448 5.46 13.91 -0.65
N PRO A 449 4.17 13.64 -0.94
CA PRO A 449 3.35 14.54 -1.74
C PRO A 449 3.20 15.88 -1.02
N ALA A 450 3.30 16.99 -1.77
CA ALA A 450 3.13 18.34 -1.22
C ALA A 450 1.65 18.78 -1.22
N SER A 451 0.84 18.22 -2.12
CA SER A 451 -0.59 18.54 -2.26
C SER A 451 -1.42 17.28 -2.58
N PRO A 452 -2.76 17.34 -2.41
CA PRO A 452 -3.64 16.23 -2.76
C PRO A 452 -3.53 15.77 -4.23
N SER A 453 -3.20 16.65 -5.17
CA SER A 453 -3.06 16.30 -6.60
C SER A 453 -1.86 15.39 -6.90
N GLU A 454 -0.84 15.40 -6.05
CA GLU A 454 0.34 14.52 -6.17
C GLU A 454 0.14 13.16 -5.49
N LEU A 455 -0.96 12.99 -4.75
CA LEU A 455 -1.22 11.80 -3.96
C LEU A 455 -1.54 10.60 -4.87
N ILE A 456 -0.67 9.59 -4.83
CA ILE A 456 -0.87 8.31 -5.49
C ILE A 456 -1.23 7.26 -4.44
N ARG A 457 -2.45 6.72 -4.51
CA ARG A 457 -2.97 5.69 -3.60
C ARG A 457 -2.45 4.29 -3.96
N GLY A 458 -2.15 3.48 -2.95
CA GLY A 458 -1.85 2.06 -3.10
C GLY A 458 -3.11 1.17 -3.06
N GLU A 459 -2.90 -0.15 -2.99
CA GLU A 459 -3.97 -1.16 -2.97
C GLU A 459 -4.21 -1.79 -1.58
N GLN A 460 -3.57 -1.28 -0.53
CA GLN A 460 -3.63 -1.90 0.80
C GLN A 460 -4.89 -1.48 1.56
N THR A 461 -5.39 -2.36 2.41
CA THR A 461 -6.52 -2.06 3.33
C THR A 461 -6.06 -1.75 4.75
N GLN A 462 -4.87 -2.19 5.13
CA GLN A 462 -4.27 -1.97 6.44
C GLN A 462 -2.76 -1.80 6.27
N VAL A 463 -2.18 -0.97 7.14
CA VAL A 463 -0.74 -0.65 7.15
C VAL A 463 -0.19 -0.73 8.58
N ASN A 464 1.13 -0.88 8.70
CA ASN A 464 1.78 -0.95 10.00
C ASN A 464 1.85 0.44 10.65
N ASP A 465 2.01 0.47 11.98
CA ASP A 465 2.27 1.71 12.69
C ASP A 465 3.65 2.26 12.32
N ALA A 466 3.76 3.58 12.21
CA ALA A 466 4.97 4.23 11.76
C ALA A 466 5.84 4.70 12.93
N THR A 467 7.15 4.71 12.72
CA THR A 467 8.14 5.17 13.72
C THR A 467 8.71 6.56 13.41
N SER A 468 8.43 7.09 12.22
CA SER A 468 8.84 8.42 11.77
C SER A 468 7.74 9.07 10.93
N GLU A 469 7.80 10.39 10.79
CA GLU A 469 6.82 11.15 9.99
C GLU A 469 6.84 10.74 8.52
N LEU A 470 8.03 10.63 7.91
CA LEU A 470 8.17 10.21 6.51
C LEU A 470 7.61 8.80 6.28
N GLU A 471 7.85 7.89 7.23
CA GLU A 471 7.26 6.55 7.18
C GLU A 471 5.74 6.59 7.35
N ALA A 472 5.20 7.44 8.23
CA ALA A 472 3.77 7.59 8.45
C ALA A 472 3.06 8.08 7.19
N ILE A 473 3.59 9.12 6.54
CA ILE A 473 3.04 9.63 5.28
C ILE A 473 3.16 8.56 4.18
N TRP A 474 4.28 7.85 4.11
CA TRP A 474 4.44 6.77 3.15
C TRP A 474 3.41 5.66 3.37
N GLN A 475 3.23 5.17 4.59
CA GLN A 475 2.23 4.14 4.93
C GLN A 475 0.81 4.61 4.60
N SER A 476 0.44 5.85 4.92
CA SER A 476 -0.90 6.36 4.64
C SER A 476 -1.20 6.42 3.13
N THR A 477 -0.21 6.70 2.28
CA THR A 477 -0.38 6.64 0.81
C THR A 477 -0.65 5.24 0.28
N GLN A 478 -0.22 4.18 0.97
CA GLN A 478 -0.41 2.80 0.51
C GLN A 478 -1.86 2.30 0.67
N LEU A 479 -2.68 3.01 1.45
CA LEU A 479 -4.08 2.66 1.68
C LEU A 479 -4.94 3.02 0.45
N ALA A 480 -5.84 2.12 0.06
CA ALA A 480 -6.74 2.34 -1.07
C ALA A 480 -7.90 3.30 -0.75
N VAL A 481 -8.54 3.12 0.42
CA VAL A 481 -9.76 3.87 0.83
C VAL A 481 -9.58 4.54 2.22
N GLY A 482 -8.40 4.40 2.84
CA GLY A 482 -8.12 4.87 4.20
C GLY A 482 -8.44 3.82 5.30
N ASP A 483 -7.92 4.05 6.51
CA ASP A 483 -8.08 3.24 7.71
C ASP A 483 -8.25 4.18 8.92
N GLU A 484 -9.50 4.31 9.40
CA GLU A 484 -9.86 5.23 10.48
C GLU A 484 -9.16 4.89 11.81
N GLN A 485 -9.02 3.61 12.13
CA GLN A 485 -8.37 3.19 13.38
C GLN A 485 -6.87 3.48 13.35
N TRP A 486 -6.24 3.34 12.18
CA TRP A 486 -4.86 3.73 12.00
C TRP A 486 -4.69 5.25 12.06
N ALA A 487 -5.57 6.00 11.40
CA ALA A 487 -5.54 7.46 11.38
C ALA A 487 -5.69 8.06 12.79
N ASP A 488 -6.59 7.52 13.62
CA ASP A 488 -6.79 7.98 15.01
C ASP A 488 -5.54 7.80 15.87
N ARG A 489 -4.82 6.68 15.73
CA ARG A 489 -3.61 6.41 16.50
C ARG A 489 -2.46 7.36 16.18
N HIS A 490 -2.43 7.92 14.97
CA HIS A 490 -1.36 8.79 14.50
C HIS A 490 -1.77 10.27 14.42
N GLU A 491 -3.00 10.63 14.81
CA GLU A 491 -3.56 11.99 14.71
C GLU A 491 -2.67 13.05 15.39
N ASN A 492 -2.19 12.78 16.60
CA ASN A 492 -1.39 13.74 17.37
C ASN A 492 0.08 13.82 16.92
N ASN A 493 0.66 12.70 16.49
CA ASN A 493 2.08 12.61 16.19
C ASN A 493 2.39 13.00 14.74
N TYR A 494 1.51 12.60 13.81
CA TYR A 494 1.68 12.80 12.37
C TYR A 494 0.34 13.25 11.73
N PRO A 495 -0.09 14.51 11.95
CA PRO A 495 -1.40 15.00 11.52
C PRO A 495 -1.64 14.82 10.02
N LEU A 496 -0.65 15.11 9.17
CA LEU A 496 -0.79 14.96 7.72
C LEU A 496 -0.96 13.49 7.30
N ALA A 497 -0.19 12.59 7.90
CA ALA A 497 -0.32 11.16 7.63
C ALA A 497 -1.69 10.62 8.07
N SER A 498 -2.17 11.07 9.24
CA SER A 498 -3.51 10.77 9.74
C SER A 498 -4.59 11.28 8.77
N TRP A 499 -4.47 12.51 8.29
CA TRP A 499 -5.39 13.09 7.30
C TRP A 499 -5.45 12.26 6.02
N ILE A 500 -4.30 11.93 5.42
CA ILE A 500 -4.23 11.11 4.21
C ILE A 500 -4.84 9.72 4.45
N ALA A 501 -4.61 9.12 5.63
CA ALA A 501 -5.16 7.80 5.96
C ALA A 501 -6.66 7.81 6.28
N THR A 502 -7.30 8.97 6.36
CA THR A 502 -8.72 9.07 6.74
C THR A 502 -9.63 8.65 5.57
N PRO A 503 -10.69 7.87 5.82
CA PRO A 503 -11.70 7.60 4.81
C PRO A 503 -12.61 8.81 4.55
N ASP A 504 -13.16 8.92 3.34
CA ASP A 504 -13.98 10.07 2.91
C ASP A 504 -15.12 10.44 3.88
N SER A 505 -15.77 9.45 4.47
CA SER A 505 -16.88 9.64 5.42
C SER A 505 -16.48 10.35 6.72
N TYR A 506 -15.19 10.32 7.08
CA TYR A 506 -14.67 10.85 8.34
C TYR A 506 -13.87 12.16 8.16
N HIS A 507 -13.56 12.56 6.92
CA HIS A 507 -12.79 13.78 6.62
C HIS A 507 -13.32 15.02 7.35
N ALA A 508 -14.61 15.35 7.22
CA ALA A 508 -15.18 16.54 7.87
C ALA A 508 -15.01 16.52 9.40
N SER A 509 -15.13 15.33 10.02
CA SER A 509 -14.98 15.17 11.47
C SER A 509 -13.54 15.32 11.93
N ARG A 510 -12.58 14.81 11.13
CA ARG A 510 -11.15 14.89 11.44
C ARG A 510 -10.59 16.28 11.17
N TRP A 511 -11.03 16.95 10.11
CA TRP A 511 -10.62 18.33 9.80
C TRP A 511 -10.92 19.28 10.95
N ARG A 512 -12.07 19.11 11.62
CA ARG A 512 -12.40 19.90 12.82
C ARG A 512 -11.37 19.75 13.95
N ARG A 513 -10.69 18.60 14.04
CA ARG A 513 -9.71 18.30 15.10
C ARG A 513 -8.30 18.74 14.74
N ILE A 514 -7.87 18.49 13.49
CA ILE A 514 -6.47 18.69 13.06
C ILE A 514 -6.29 19.71 11.93
N GLY A 515 -7.35 20.24 11.34
CA GLY A 515 -7.26 21.13 10.17
C GLY A 515 -6.40 22.37 10.43
N GLY A 516 -6.41 22.90 11.65
CA GLY A 516 -5.53 24.01 12.04
C GLY A 516 -4.03 23.67 12.14
N MET A 517 -3.67 22.39 12.07
CA MET A 517 -2.28 21.90 12.04
C MET A 517 -1.82 21.54 10.62
N LEU A 518 -2.72 21.61 9.63
CA LEU A 518 -2.46 21.23 8.25
C LEU A 518 -2.36 22.47 7.37
N ASP A 519 -1.63 22.35 6.27
CA ASP A 519 -1.71 23.34 5.21
C ASP A 519 -3.12 23.30 4.59
N PRO A 520 -3.83 24.44 4.44
CA PRO A 520 -5.19 24.50 3.89
C PRO A 520 -5.36 23.83 2.53
N ILE A 521 -4.29 23.71 1.72
CA ILE A 521 -4.34 23.00 0.43
C ILE A 521 -4.80 21.55 0.59
N TRP A 522 -4.57 20.92 1.75
CA TRP A 522 -4.98 19.54 2.01
C TRP A 522 -6.49 19.37 2.21
N ALA A 523 -7.25 20.45 2.39
CA ALA A 523 -8.71 20.39 2.45
C ALA A 523 -9.31 19.88 1.13
N GLU A 524 -8.62 20.09 0.00
CA GLU A 524 -9.04 19.66 -1.34
C GLU A 524 -9.09 18.13 -1.49
N LEU A 525 -8.47 17.38 -0.57
CA LEU A 525 -8.60 15.92 -0.51
C LEU A 525 -10.04 15.48 -0.16
N ALA A 526 -10.80 16.35 0.51
CA ALA A 526 -12.13 16.05 1.01
C ALA A 526 -13.23 16.75 0.22
N ASP A 527 -14.44 16.17 0.24
CA ASP A 527 -15.62 16.87 -0.28
C ASP A 527 -16.03 18.00 0.68
N LEU A 528 -15.76 19.24 0.27
CA LEU A 528 -16.12 20.45 1.02
C LEU A 528 -17.63 20.57 1.29
N ASP A 529 -18.50 19.88 0.53
CA ASP A 529 -19.94 19.88 0.80
C ASP A 529 -20.30 19.13 2.10
N MET A 530 -19.40 18.29 2.61
CA MET A 530 -19.58 17.56 3.87
C MET A 530 -19.14 18.35 5.11
N PHE A 531 -18.46 19.49 4.91
CA PHE A 531 -17.97 20.32 6.01
C PHE A 531 -19.12 21.04 6.70
N ASP A 532 -19.02 21.23 8.02
CA ASP A 532 -19.94 22.10 8.73
C ASP A 532 -19.68 23.57 8.39
N ASN A 533 -20.63 24.45 8.74
CA ASN A 533 -20.55 25.85 8.34
C ASN A 533 -19.35 26.56 8.97
N ASN A 534 -19.00 26.22 10.22
CA ASN A 534 -17.85 26.85 10.88
C ASN A 534 -16.54 26.50 10.17
N SER A 535 -16.30 25.22 9.88
CA SER A 535 -15.08 24.79 9.19
C SER A 535 -15.04 25.32 7.76
N LEU A 536 -16.20 25.40 7.08
CA LEU A 536 -16.29 25.99 5.74
C LEU A 536 -16.02 27.50 5.74
N CYS A 537 -16.47 28.23 6.76
CA CYS A 537 -16.19 29.67 6.93
C CYS A 537 -14.70 29.95 7.10
N GLU A 538 -14.03 29.19 7.96
CA GLU A 538 -12.57 29.32 8.15
C GLU A 538 -11.82 29.00 6.85
N MET A 539 -12.22 27.93 6.14
CA MET A 539 -11.62 27.57 4.85
C MET A 539 -11.85 28.63 3.77
N ALA A 540 -13.00 29.29 3.78
CA ALA A 540 -13.35 30.32 2.80
C ALA A 540 -12.46 31.57 2.87
N LEU A 541 -11.69 31.78 3.95
CA LEU A 541 -10.71 32.86 4.06
C LEU A 541 -9.50 32.66 3.13
N VAL A 542 -9.21 31.39 2.78
CA VAL A 542 -8.00 31.00 2.02
C VAL A 542 -8.31 30.22 0.73
N ASN A 543 -9.53 29.69 0.59
CA ASN A 543 -9.95 28.89 -0.56
C ASN A 543 -11.25 29.44 -1.20
N ASP A 544 -11.19 29.79 -2.48
CA ASP A 544 -12.32 30.40 -3.20
C ASP A 544 -13.46 29.41 -3.53
N ASP A 545 -13.19 28.12 -3.67
CA ASP A 545 -14.24 27.10 -3.84
C ASP A 545 -15.03 26.92 -2.54
N ALA A 546 -14.35 26.93 -1.39
CA ALA A 546 -14.99 26.95 -0.08
C ALA A 546 -15.90 28.17 0.08
N LEU A 547 -15.44 29.36 -0.35
CA LEU A 547 -16.25 30.58 -0.36
C LEU A 547 -17.45 30.48 -1.31
N SER A 548 -17.27 29.91 -2.50
CA SER A 548 -18.36 29.65 -3.46
C SER A 548 -19.45 28.75 -2.87
N LYS A 549 -19.04 27.66 -2.23
CA LYS A 549 -19.94 26.73 -1.53
C LYS A 549 -20.66 27.41 -0.36
N LEU A 550 -19.95 28.24 0.40
CA LEU A 550 -20.54 29.04 1.48
C LEU A 550 -21.63 29.99 0.96
N VAL A 551 -21.34 30.74 -0.11
CA VAL A 551 -22.32 31.63 -0.77
C VAL A 551 -23.54 30.84 -1.25
N LYS A 552 -23.33 29.67 -1.86
CA LYS A 552 -24.43 28.80 -2.33
C LYS A 552 -25.29 28.29 -1.16
N ARG A 553 -24.68 27.88 -0.06
CA ARG A 553 -25.40 27.46 1.17
C ARG A 553 -26.20 28.63 1.74
N PHE A 554 -25.62 29.82 1.77
CA PHE A 554 -26.28 31.03 2.22
C PHE A 554 -27.54 31.36 1.41
N ARG A 555 -27.44 31.33 0.07
CA ARG A 555 -28.60 31.54 -0.82
C ARG A 555 -29.68 30.47 -0.64
N SER A 556 -29.29 29.24 -0.31
CA SER A 556 -30.23 28.12 -0.14
C SER A 556 -31.00 28.19 1.18
N ASN A 557 -30.35 28.61 2.27
CA ASN A 557 -30.95 28.70 3.62
C ASN A 557 -30.44 29.94 4.39
N PRO A 558 -30.86 31.15 4.03
CA PRO A 558 -30.33 32.38 4.62
C PRO A 558 -30.58 32.46 6.14
N LEU A 559 -31.78 32.11 6.60
CA LEU A 559 -32.13 32.15 8.04
C LEU A 559 -31.21 31.30 8.93
N GLN A 560 -30.76 30.14 8.45
CA GLN A 560 -29.87 29.27 9.21
C GLN A 560 -28.46 29.86 9.29
N MET A 561 -28.01 30.54 8.24
CA MET A 561 -26.69 31.17 8.19
C MET A 561 -26.62 32.48 8.98
N LEU A 562 -27.75 33.17 9.16
CA LEU A 562 -27.83 34.36 10.01
C LEU A 562 -27.65 34.08 11.50
N SER A 563 -27.75 32.82 11.93
CA SER A 563 -27.34 32.42 13.28
C SER A 563 -25.82 32.30 13.46
N ALA A 564 -25.05 32.37 12.38
CA ALA A 564 -23.59 32.36 12.42
C ALA A 564 -23.03 33.75 12.76
N ASP A 565 -21.76 33.79 13.15
CA ASP A 565 -21.10 35.01 13.57
C ASP A 565 -20.93 35.99 12.41
N THR A 566 -21.76 37.04 12.37
CA THR A 566 -21.73 38.08 11.33
C THR A 566 -20.46 38.95 11.38
N SER A 567 -19.62 38.79 12.41
CA SER A 567 -18.30 39.44 12.48
C SER A 567 -17.24 38.74 11.65
N HIS A 568 -17.50 37.53 11.14
CA HIS A 568 -16.55 36.75 10.35
C HIS A 568 -16.47 37.25 8.89
N PRO A 569 -15.27 37.51 8.31
CA PRO A 569 -15.14 38.11 6.97
C PRO A 569 -15.75 37.28 5.83
N ALA A 570 -15.61 35.95 5.87
CA ALA A 570 -16.23 35.06 4.88
C ALA A 570 -17.77 35.11 4.92
N ILE A 571 -18.35 35.19 6.12
CA ILE A 571 -19.81 35.31 6.29
C ILE A 571 -20.26 36.69 5.79
N ALA A 572 -19.54 37.76 6.16
CA ALA A 572 -19.80 39.11 5.68
C ALA A 572 -19.77 39.17 4.14
N THR A 573 -18.79 38.51 3.51
CA THR A 573 -18.70 38.38 2.05
C THR A 573 -19.92 37.65 1.48
N ALA A 574 -20.32 36.52 2.07
CA ALA A 574 -21.47 35.76 1.60
C ALA A 574 -22.79 36.54 1.70
N ILE A 575 -22.96 37.31 2.78
CA ILE A 575 -24.08 38.24 3.02
C ILE A 575 -24.09 39.33 1.94
N LEU A 576 -22.98 40.02 1.71
CA LEU A 576 -22.87 41.10 0.72
C LEU A 576 -23.13 40.61 -0.71
N LEU A 577 -22.71 39.38 -1.06
CA LEU A 577 -22.94 38.79 -2.38
C LEU A 577 -24.36 38.21 -2.57
N SER A 578 -25.14 38.14 -1.49
CA SER A 578 -26.46 37.49 -1.46
C SER A 578 -27.57 38.40 -0.91
N ARG A 579 -27.36 39.73 -0.84
CA ARG A 579 -28.36 40.69 -0.33
C ARG A 579 -29.73 40.56 -1.00
N GLU A 580 -29.77 40.30 -2.30
CA GLU A 580 -31.02 40.09 -3.07
C GLU A 580 -31.87 38.90 -2.56
N TRP A 581 -31.29 38.00 -1.76
CA TRP A 581 -31.94 36.82 -1.20
C TRP A 581 -32.42 37.03 0.24
N MET A 582 -32.34 38.25 0.76
CA MET A 582 -32.71 38.61 2.13
C MET A 582 -33.74 39.74 2.17
N GLU A 583 -34.66 39.68 3.14
CA GLU A 583 -35.65 40.74 3.37
C GLU A 583 -35.12 41.89 4.23
N GLN A 584 -34.09 41.64 5.06
CA GLN A 584 -33.53 42.62 5.99
C GLN A 584 -32.07 42.93 5.65
N GLU A 585 -31.71 44.22 5.66
CA GLU A 585 -30.32 44.66 5.55
C GLU A 585 -29.55 44.42 6.85
N ILE A 586 -28.38 43.82 6.73
CA ILE A 586 -27.48 43.51 7.85
C ILE A 586 -26.17 44.25 7.61
N ASP A 587 -25.79 45.07 8.59
CA ASP A 587 -24.51 45.77 8.56
C ASP A 587 -23.37 44.80 8.88
N VAL A 588 -22.56 44.52 7.87
CA VAL A 588 -21.37 43.67 7.94
C VAL A 588 -20.15 44.34 7.31
N ALA A 589 -20.21 45.66 7.08
CA ALA A 589 -19.18 46.37 6.34
C ALA A 589 -17.83 46.35 7.07
N SER A 590 -17.85 46.58 8.39
CA SER A 590 -16.65 46.53 9.23
C SER A 590 -16.01 45.13 9.28
N ALA A 591 -16.84 44.09 9.38
CA ALA A 591 -16.40 42.69 9.37
C ALA A 591 -15.73 42.32 8.04
N TRP A 592 -16.34 42.70 6.92
CA TRP A 592 -15.76 42.47 5.59
C TRP A 592 -14.46 43.26 5.38
N LEU A 593 -14.39 44.51 5.83
CA LEU A 593 -13.18 45.34 5.72
C LEU A 593 -11.96 44.77 6.45
N SER A 594 -12.18 43.94 7.48
CA SER A 594 -11.06 43.29 8.18
C SER A 594 -10.30 42.28 7.29
N GLN A 595 -10.98 41.67 6.32
CA GLN A 595 -10.37 40.84 5.27
C GLN A 595 -11.27 40.82 4.01
N PRO A 596 -11.06 41.75 3.07
CA PRO A 596 -11.91 41.90 1.89
C PRO A 596 -11.78 40.73 0.89
N LEU A 597 -12.68 39.75 0.97
CA LEU A 597 -12.76 38.66 0.00
C LEU A 597 -13.64 39.07 -1.19
N ARG A 598 -13.25 38.62 -2.40
CA ARG A 598 -13.94 38.91 -3.67
C ARG A 598 -14.30 40.38 -3.86
N LEU A 599 -13.32 41.26 -3.61
CA LEU A 599 -13.48 42.70 -3.59
C LEU A 599 -14.28 43.27 -4.77
N GLY A 600 -13.87 42.93 -5.99
CA GLY A 600 -14.54 43.42 -7.20
C GLY A 600 -15.99 42.95 -7.33
N GLU A 601 -16.30 41.69 -6.97
CA GLU A 601 -17.67 41.15 -7.05
C GLU A 601 -18.57 41.79 -6.00
N VAL A 602 -18.06 41.95 -4.76
CA VAL A 602 -18.78 42.58 -3.65
C VAL A 602 -19.12 44.04 -3.97
N LEU A 603 -18.14 44.84 -4.40
CA LEU A 603 -18.36 46.25 -4.73
C LEU A 603 -19.29 46.41 -5.92
N ARG A 604 -19.13 45.59 -6.97
CA ARG A 604 -20.01 45.63 -8.14
C ARG A 604 -21.47 45.38 -7.78
N LYS A 605 -21.76 44.38 -6.92
CA LYS A 605 -23.13 44.07 -6.52
C LYS A 605 -23.75 45.08 -5.56
N ASN A 606 -22.92 45.78 -4.77
CA ASN A 606 -23.39 46.68 -3.72
C ASN A 606 -23.21 48.16 -4.07
N TRP A 607 -22.86 48.49 -5.32
CA TRP A 607 -22.48 49.85 -5.72
C TRP A 607 -23.57 50.91 -5.48
N ASN A 608 -24.83 50.52 -5.61
CA ASN A 608 -25.98 51.42 -5.45
C ASN A 608 -26.60 51.35 -4.05
N ASN A 609 -25.96 50.67 -3.09
CA ASN A 609 -26.45 50.54 -1.72
C ASN A 609 -25.86 51.62 -0.81
N ASN A 610 -26.53 51.91 0.30
CA ASN A 610 -26.14 52.98 1.23
C ASN A 610 -24.73 52.81 1.82
N ASP A 611 -24.25 51.56 1.95
CA ASP A 611 -22.97 51.25 2.60
C ASP A 611 -21.77 51.34 1.64
N VAL A 612 -21.99 51.68 0.36
CA VAL A 612 -20.94 51.69 -0.67
C VAL A 612 -19.78 52.61 -0.31
N GLU A 613 -20.04 53.75 0.34
CA GLU A 613 -18.98 54.67 0.78
C GLU A 613 -17.99 53.99 1.74
N ILE A 614 -18.50 53.14 2.64
CA ILE A 614 -17.69 52.39 3.60
C ILE A 614 -16.97 51.25 2.88
N LEU A 615 -17.68 50.47 2.06
CA LEU A 615 -17.09 49.34 1.35
C LEU A 615 -16.00 49.77 0.36
N ALA A 616 -16.19 50.89 -0.34
CA ALA A 616 -15.24 51.42 -1.31
C ALA A 616 -13.89 51.79 -0.66
N THR A 617 -13.83 52.03 0.65
CA THR A 617 -12.56 52.25 1.36
C THR A 617 -11.58 51.07 1.29
N ALA A 618 -12.07 49.86 0.95
CA ALA A 618 -11.23 48.68 0.74
C ALA A 618 -10.28 48.81 -0.45
N CYS A 619 -10.59 49.66 -1.43
CA CYS A 619 -9.80 49.83 -2.65
C CYS A 619 -9.76 51.32 -3.08
N PRO A 620 -8.57 51.94 -3.14
CA PRO A 620 -8.42 53.35 -3.51
C PRO A 620 -9.08 53.71 -4.84
N GLN A 621 -9.00 52.84 -5.84
CA GLN A 621 -9.53 53.06 -7.19
C GLN A 621 -11.07 53.08 -7.20
N HIS A 622 -11.72 52.21 -6.42
CA HIS A 622 -13.18 52.23 -6.27
C HIS A 622 -13.63 53.48 -5.50
N LEU A 623 -12.91 53.85 -4.43
CA LEU A 623 -13.21 55.07 -3.69
C LEU A 623 -13.06 56.32 -4.56
N LEU A 624 -12.01 56.38 -5.38
CA LEU A 624 -11.76 57.45 -6.33
C LEU A 624 -12.90 57.58 -7.34
N LEU A 625 -13.36 56.44 -7.91
CA LEU A 625 -14.49 56.41 -8.85
C LEU A 625 -15.79 56.93 -8.20
N LEU A 626 -16.01 56.63 -6.92
CA LEU A 626 -17.22 57.02 -6.19
C LEU A 626 -17.22 58.52 -5.84
N GLN A 627 -16.07 59.08 -5.43
CA GLN A 627 -15.98 60.43 -4.88
C GLN A 627 -15.71 61.51 -5.92
N ASN A 628 -14.96 61.18 -6.98
CA ASN A 628 -14.55 62.15 -7.98
C ASN A 628 -15.46 62.14 -9.20
N THR A 629 -15.64 63.32 -9.79
CA THR A 629 -16.37 63.50 -11.07
C THR A 629 -15.45 63.89 -12.22
N GLN A 630 -14.19 64.24 -11.91
CA GLN A 630 -13.14 64.56 -12.87
C GLN A 630 -11.90 63.74 -12.57
N PHE A 631 -11.31 63.15 -13.61
CA PHE A 631 -10.20 62.22 -13.49
C PHE A 631 -9.07 62.63 -14.42
N SER A 632 -7.84 62.55 -13.92
CA SER A 632 -6.64 62.59 -14.74
C SER A 632 -6.48 61.30 -15.55
N ARG A 633 -5.63 61.32 -16.57
CA ARG A 633 -5.40 60.14 -17.42
C ARG A 633 -4.89 58.95 -16.63
N ASP A 634 -3.96 59.19 -15.71
CA ASP A 634 -3.33 58.12 -14.93
C ASP A 634 -4.34 57.47 -13.97
N GLU A 635 -5.24 58.28 -13.40
CA GLU A 635 -6.36 57.80 -12.58
C GLU A 635 -7.37 56.98 -13.40
N ILE A 636 -7.70 57.42 -14.63
CA ILE A 636 -8.57 56.66 -15.54
C ILE A 636 -7.98 55.27 -15.82
N LEU A 637 -6.67 55.20 -16.13
CA LEU A 637 -6.01 53.93 -16.43
C LEU A 637 -5.99 53.01 -15.21
N ALA A 638 -5.71 53.55 -14.02
CA ALA A 638 -5.75 52.78 -12.78
C ALA A 638 -7.16 52.23 -12.49
N ILE A 639 -8.22 53.02 -12.73
CA ILE A 639 -9.60 52.56 -12.60
C ILE A 639 -9.91 51.46 -13.64
N MET A 640 -9.48 51.62 -14.89
CA MET A 640 -9.70 50.60 -15.94
C MET A 640 -9.03 49.26 -15.64
N GLU A 641 -7.90 49.28 -14.93
CA GLU A 641 -7.14 48.08 -14.54
C GLU A 641 -7.79 47.35 -13.35
N ASP A 642 -8.16 48.09 -12.29
CA ASP A 642 -8.57 47.50 -11.01
C ASP A 642 -10.09 47.46 -10.76
N VAL A 643 -10.89 48.22 -11.52
CA VAL A 643 -12.34 48.34 -11.33
C VAL A 643 -13.09 47.72 -12.50
N HIS A 644 -14.07 46.87 -12.19
CA HIS A 644 -14.88 46.21 -13.21
C HIS A 644 -15.65 47.24 -14.08
N TYR A 645 -15.58 47.07 -15.41
CA TYR A 645 -16.08 48.05 -16.39
C TYR A 645 -17.54 48.44 -16.27
N SER A 646 -18.39 47.58 -15.70
CA SER A 646 -19.80 47.89 -15.47
C SER A 646 -20.03 49.13 -14.59
N LEU A 647 -19.06 49.51 -13.77
CA LEU A 647 -19.17 50.66 -12.85
C LEU A 647 -18.79 52.00 -13.50
N TRP A 648 -17.99 51.97 -14.56
CA TRP A 648 -17.56 53.17 -15.30
C TRP A 648 -17.99 53.13 -16.78
N LEU A 649 -18.93 52.25 -17.12
CA LEU A 649 -19.40 51.99 -18.48
C LEU A 649 -19.83 53.27 -19.19
N GLU A 650 -20.54 54.17 -18.50
CA GLU A 650 -21.04 55.44 -19.05
C GLU A 650 -19.91 56.42 -19.40
N ASN A 651 -18.78 56.34 -18.69
CA ASN A 651 -17.63 57.21 -18.90
C ASN A 651 -16.72 56.72 -20.04
N SER A 652 -16.89 55.47 -20.49
CA SER A 652 -16.00 54.81 -21.45
C SER A 652 -15.84 55.58 -22.77
N SER A 653 -16.90 56.22 -23.26
CA SER A 653 -16.90 57.06 -24.48
C SER A 653 -15.96 58.27 -24.37
N SER A 654 -15.81 58.83 -23.17
CA SER A 654 -14.94 59.99 -22.92
C SER A 654 -13.52 59.58 -22.50
N TRP A 655 -13.40 58.49 -21.75
CA TRP A 655 -12.14 58.05 -21.16
C TRP A 655 -11.20 57.42 -22.19
N LEU A 656 -11.74 56.59 -23.07
CA LEU A 656 -10.94 55.88 -24.07
C LEU A 656 -10.20 56.84 -25.03
N PRO A 657 -10.86 57.84 -25.67
CA PRO A 657 -10.15 58.82 -26.49
C PRO A 657 -9.10 59.62 -25.69
N THR A 658 -9.39 59.96 -24.44
CA THR A 658 -8.48 60.70 -23.54
C THR A 658 -7.18 59.92 -23.27
N CYS A 659 -7.28 58.60 -23.11
CA CYS A 659 -6.12 57.72 -22.95
C CYS A 659 -5.38 57.50 -24.29
N LEU A 660 -6.13 57.26 -25.37
CA LEU A 660 -5.58 57.06 -26.72
C LEU A 660 -4.80 58.26 -27.25
N ALA A 661 -5.12 59.49 -26.81
CA ALA A 661 -4.41 60.71 -27.22
C ALA A 661 -2.91 60.71 -26.85
N SER A 662 -2.49 59.92 -25.86
CA SER A 662 -1.09 59.89 -25.38
C SER A 662 -0.38 58.59 -25.73
N SER A 663 0.94 58.64 -25.94
CA SER A 663 1.75 57.42 -26.14
C SER A 663 1.72 56.48 -24.94
N ILE A 664 1.78 57.04 -23.73
CA ILE A 664 1.72 56.27 -22.47
C ILE A 664 0.38 55.55 -22.34
N GLY A 665 -0.73 56.23 -22.58
CA GLY A 665 -2.07 55.64 -22.50
C GLY A 665 -2.30 54.56 -23.56
N ARG A 666 -1.81 54.73 -24.80
CA ARG A 666 -1.84 53.67 -25.83
C ARG A 666 -1.07 52.43 -25.42
N THR A 667 0.10 52.61 -24.81
CA THR A 667 0.89 51.49 -24.29
C THR A 667 0.18 50.78 -23.15
N ALA A 668 -0.40 51.51 -22.18
CA ALA A 668 -1.17 50.92 -21.09
C ALA A 668 -2.40 50.15 -21.61
N LEU A 669 -3.23 50.78 -22.44
CA LEU A 669 -4.43 50.17 -23.02
C LEU A 669 -4.15 48.90 -23.84
N SER A 670 -2.95 48.74 -24.40
CA SER A 670 -2.59 47.51 -25.12
C SER A 670 -2.43 46.30 -24.19
N MET A 671 -2.09 46.54 -22.93
CA MET A 671 -1.81 45.51 -21.93
C MET A 671 -3.05 45.14 -21.11
N ILE A 672 -4.02 46.05 -20.98
CA ILE A 672 -5.22 45.82 -20.18
C ILE A 672 -6.20 44.92 -20.96
N ASP A 673 -6.55 43.77 -20.39
CA ASP A 673 -7.50 42.82 -20.96
C ASP A 673 -8.95 43.20 -20.62
N LEU A 674 -9.51 44.13 -21.40
CA LEU A 674 -10.90 44.55 -21.29
C LEU A 674 -11.72 44.08 -22.49
N PRO A 675 -12.98 43.63 -22.28
CA PRO A 675 -13.87 43.24 -23.37
C PRO A 675 -14.44 44.49 -24.07
N TRP A 676 -13.59 45.28 -24.72
CA TRP A 676 -13.95 46.55 -25.37
C TRP A 676 -15.17 46.47 -26.30
N PRO A 677 -15.38 45.39 -27.09
CA PRO A 677 -16.62 45.24 -27.86
C PRO A 677 -17.89 45.25 -26.99
N ALA A 678 -17.86 44.57 -25.83
CA ALA A 678 -18.99 44.55 -24.90
C ALA A 678 -19.19 45.88 -24.17
N ILE A 679 -18.12 46.67 -24.00
CA ILE A 679 -18.16 47.98 -23.32
C ILE A 679 -18.72 49.05 -24.26
N LEU A 680 -18.27 49.08 -25.52
CA LEU A 680 -18.42 50.24 -26.40
C LEU A 680 -19.63 50.18 -27.36
N TYR A 681 -20.27 49.02 -27.53
CA TYR A 681 -21.32 48.86 -28.55
C TYR A 681 -22.56 49.76 -28.41
N GLN A 682 -22.80 50.32 -27.22
CA GLN A 682 -23.90 51.27 -26.96
C GLN A 682 -23.42 52.71 -26.76
N GLN A 683 -22.13 52.99 -26.88
CA GLN A 683 -21.53 54.25 -26.46
C GLN A 683 -21.51 55.32 -27.55
N GLY A 684 -21.95 54.98 -28.78
CA GLY A 684 -22.12 55.95 -29.86
C GLY A 684 -20.82 56.55 -30.42
N LEU A 685 -19.69 55.84 -30.28
CA LEU A 685 -18.39 56.24 -30.83
C LEU A 685 -18.36 56.07 -32.36
N THR A 686 -17.57 56.91 -33.03
CA THR A 686 -17.30 56.83 -34.47
C THR A 686 -15.93 56.20 -34.75
N SER A 687 -15.68 55.77 -35.98
CA SER A 687 -14.35 55.26 -36.37
C SER A 687 -13.25 56.32 -36.24
N GLU A 688 -13.60 57.60 -36.42
CA GLU A 688 -12.68 58.75 -36.24
C GLU A 688 -12.14 58.83 -34.80
N ASP A 689 -12.97 58.54 -33.80
CA ASP A 689 -12.59 58.59 -32.38
C ASP A 689 -11.53 57.53 -32.01
N LEU A 690 -11.39 56.49 -32.84
CA LEU A 690 -10.57 55.30 -32.58
C LEU A 690 -9.39 55.14 -33.55
N VAL A 691 -9.12 56.12 -34.40
CA VAL A 691 -8.01 56.08 -35.38
C VAL A 691 -6.66 55.79 -34.72
N LEU A 692 -6.46 56.28 -33.50
CA LEU A 692 -5.21 56.11 -32.75
C LEU A 692 -4.96 54.67 -32.25
N VAL A 693 -5.93 53.76 -32.37
CA VAL A 693 -5.76 52.33 -32.03
C VAL A 693 -4.70 51.68 -32.92
N HIS A 694 -4.55 52.08 -34.18
CA HIS A 694 -3.49 51.60 -35.07
C HIS A 694 -2.07 51.93 -34.57
N HIS A 695 -1.95 52.98 -33.74
CA HIS A 695 -0.68 53.40 -33.13
C HIS A 695 -0.42 52.76 -31.76
N MET A 696 -1.28 51.84 -31.32
CA MET A 696 -1.03 51.04 -30.12
C MET A 696 0.00 49.93 -30.43
N PRO A 697 0.88 49.59 -29.46
CA PRO A 697 1.69 48.39 -29.56
C PRO A 697 0.81 47.13 -29.50
N ASP A 698 1.32 46.00 -29.99
CA ASP A 698 0.58 44.75 -30.02
C ASP A 698 0.32 44.21 -28.61
N GLY A 699 -0.90 43.73 -28.37
CA GLY A 699 -1.36 43.24 -27.07
C GLY A 699 -2.86 42.95 -27.05
N VAL A 700 -3.31 42.25 -26.00
CA VAL A 700 -4.70 41.79 -25.85
C VAL A 700 -5.72 42.92 -25.92
N GLY A 701 -5.40 44.07 -25.32
CA GLY A 701 -6.29 45.24 -25.35
C GLY A 701 -6.37 45.89 -26.73
N LYS A 702 -5.28 45.84 -27.51
CA LYS A 702 -5.30 46.29 -28.92
C LYS A 702 -6.17 45.37 -29.77
N ASP A 703 -6.08 44.07 -29.59
CA ASP A 703 -6.91 43.11 -30.34
C ASP A 703 -8.40 43.35 -30.11
N ALA A 704 -8.79 43.56 -28.85
CA ALA A 704 -10.16 43.91 -28.47
C ALA A 704 -10.61 45.25 -29.06
N LEU A 705 -9.77 46.30 -29.05
CA LEU A 705 -10.10 47.61 -29.64
C LEU A 705 -10.11 47.60 -31.17
N MET A 706 -9.29 46.76 -31.81
CA MET A 706 -9.31 46.56 -33.25
C MET A 706 -10.62 45.92 -33.70
N ASP A 707 -11.17 44.98 -32.93
CA ASP A 707 -12.49 44.41 -33.20
C ASP A 707 -13.60 45.47 -33.12
N VAL A 708 -13.47 46.44 -32.21
CA VAL A 708 -14.38 47.59 -32.11
C VAL A 708 -14.24 48.50 -33.33
N LEU A 709 -13.01 48.91 -33.66
CA LEU A 709 -12.74 49.83 -34.77
C LEU A 709 -13.22 49.23 -36.11
N GLU A 710 -12.90 47.97 -36.37
CA GLU A 710 -13.32 47.27 -37.59
C GLU A 710 -14.85 47.05 -37.63
N GLY A 711 -15.47 46.81 -36.47
CA GLY A 711 -16.93 46.68 -36.33
C GLY A 711 -17.67 47.99 -36.61
N ILE A 712 -17.22 49.10 -36.03
CA ILE A 712 -17.78 50.45 -36.25
C ILE A 712 -17.55 50.89 -37.70
N SER A 713 -16.33 50.75 -38.23
CA SER A 713 -16.02 51.12 -39.61
C SER A 713 -16.88 50.35 -40.61
N ALA A 714 -17.09 49.05 -40.37
CA ALA A 714 -17.98 48.25 -41.20
C ALA A 714 -19.45 48.72 -41.12
N ALA A 715 -19.92 49.15 -39.94
CA ALA A 715 -21.27 49.67 -39.75
C ALA A 715 -21.48 51.01 -40.48
N GLU A 716 -20.49 51.91 -40.42
CA GLU A 716 -20.48 53.21 -41.11
C GLU A 716 -20.44 53.04 -42.64
N GLU A 717 -19.65 52.08 -43.13
CA GLU A 717 -19.53 51.76 -44.57
C GLU A 717 -20.70 50.89 -45.08
N GLY A 718 -21.59 50.43 -44.21
CA GLY A 718 -22.74 49.58 -44.57
C GLY A 718 -22.35 48.18 -45.06
N ARG A 719 -21.23 47.63 -44.58
CA ARG A 719 -20.71 46.31 -44.96
C ARG A 719 -20.67 45.35 -43.76
N ASN A 720 -20.51 44.06 -44.05
CA ASN A 720 -20.34 43.07 -43.00
C ASN A 720 -18.97 43.24 -42.31
N PRO A 721 -18.93 43.16 -40.97
CA PRO A 721 -17.67 43.25 -40.22
C PRO A 721 -16.81 42.00 -40.46
N PRO A 722 -15.47 42.13 -40.38
CA PRO A 722 -14.56 41.00 -40.46
C PRO A 722 -14.71 40.09 -39.22
N CYS A 723 -14.10 38.91 -39.29
CA CYS A 723 -14.01 38.01 -38.13
C CYS A 723 -13.15 38.67 -37.05
N GLY A 724 -13.71 38.83 -35.86
CA GLY A 724 -13.01 39.44 -34.72
C GLY A 724 -11.92 38.52 -34.13
N ARG A 725 -10.96 39.13 -33.46
CA ARG A 725 -9.82 38.50 -32.77
C ARG A 725 -10.21 37.95 -31.40
N THR A 726 -11.07 38.67 -30.68
CA THR A 726 -11.56 38.30 -29.33
C THR A 726 -12.75 37.35 -29.37
N HIS A 727 -13.62 37.51 -30.37
CA HIS A 727 -14.75 36.65 -30.66
C HIS A 727 -15.06 36.74 -32.17
N PRO A 728 -15.35 35.64 -32.89
CA PRO A 728 -15.58 35.67 -34.33
C PRO A 728 -16.65 36.67 -34.78
N LEU A 729 -17.66 36.83 -33.93
CA LEU A 729 -18.78 37.75 -34.15
C LEU A 729 -18.67 39.11 -33.43
N ALA A 730 -17.52 39.47 -32.83
CA ALA A 730 -17.38 40.70 -32.03
C ALA A 730 -17.84 41.96 -32.77
N GLY A 731 -17.42 42.14 -34.03
CA GLY A 731 -17.78 43.30 -34.85
C GLY A 731 -19.27 43.41 -35.17
N TRP A 732 -20.05 42.33 -35.02
CA TRP A 732 -21.49 42.35 -35.23
C TRP A 732 -22.27 43.06 -34.12
N LEU A 733 -21.66 43.30 -32.95
CA LEU A 733 -22.26 44.10 -31.88
C LEU A 733 -22.63 45.53 -32.32
N PHE A 734 -21.89 46.07 -33.29
CA PHE A 734 -22.06 47.42 -33.83
C PHE A 734 -23.01 47.47 -35.03
N GLN A 735 -23.52 46.32 -35.49
CA GLN A 735 -24.43 46.22 -36.63
C GLN A 735 -25.89 46.29 -36.19
N LYS A 736 -26.78 46.61 -37.14
CA LYS A 736 -28.23 46.64 -36.90
C LYS A 736 -28.83 45.25 -36.65
N GLN A 737 -28.22 44.20 -37.20
CA GLN A 737 -28.66 42.82 -37.05
C GLN A 737 -27.46 41.95 -36.67
N VAL A 738 -27.67 41.06 -35.71
CA VAL A 738 -26.65 40.12 -35.23
C VAL A 738 -26.98 38.71 -35.77
N PRO A 739 -26.00 37.95 -36.29
CA PRO A 739 -26.21 36.57 -36.73
C PRO A 739 -26.59 35.64 -35.58
N SER A 740 -27.17 34.48 -35.90
CA SER A 740 -27.51 33.44 -34.91
C SER A 740 -26.26 32.92 -34.20
N LEU A 741 -26.30 32.85 -32.86
CA LEU A 741 -25.19 32.42 -32.00
C LEU A 741 -25.43 31.02 -31.41
N SER A 742 -24.35 30.28 -31.18
CA SER A 742 -24.37 29.05 -30.39
C SER A 742 -24.59 29.37 -28.90
N ALA A 743 -25.12 28.40 -28.15
CA ALA A 743 -25.34 28.54 -26.70
C ALA A 743 -24.05 28.41 -25.86
N ALA A 744 -22.98 27.85 -26.45
CA ALA A 744 -21.67 27.70 -25.82
C ALA A 744 -20.58 28.29 -26.74
N SER A 745 -19.54 28.86 -26.13
CA SER A 745 -18.42 29.52 -26.79
C SER A 745 -17.18 29.45 -25.92
N ASP A 746 -16.03 29.16 -26.53
CA ASP A 746 -14.70 29.20 -25.87
C ASP A 746 -14.05 30.60 -25.94
N PHE A 747 -14.72 31.56 -26.59
CA PHE A 747 -14.27 32.95 -26.74
C PHE A 747 -14.70 33.84 -25.56
N ASN A 748 -14.26 35.11 -25.54
CA ASN A 748 -14.50 36.03 -24.43
C ASN A 748 -15.98 36.04 -23.97
N PRO A 749 -16.28 35.68 -22.70
CA PRO A 749 -17.64 35.42 -22.24
C PRO A 749 -18.50 36.69 -22.20
N ASP A 750 -17.93 37.84 -21.89
CA ASP A 750 -18.66 39.11 -21.82
C ASP A 750 -19.09 39.58 -23.20
N VAL A 751 -18.22 39.43 -24.21
CA VAL A 751 -18.56 39.70 -25.61
C VAL A 751 -19.66 38.75 -26.10
N HIS A 752 -19.57 37.47 -25.74
CA HIS A 752 -20.58 36.46 -26.08
C HIS A 752 -21.94 36.77 -25.43
N LEU A 753 -21.95 37.17 -24.16
CA LEU A 753 -23.17 37.58 -23.45
C LEU A 753 -23.77 38.86 -24.06
N ALA A 754 -22.95 39.84 -24.43
CA ALA A 754 -23.42 41.06 -25.10
C ALA A 754 -24.09 40.73 -26.45
N LEU A 755 -23.53 39.79 -27.22
CA LEU A 755 -24.10 39.34 -28.50
C LEU A 755 -25.48 38.69 -28.32
N HIS A 756 -25.64 37.84 -27.30
CA HIS A 756 -26.95 37.26 -26.94
C HIS A 756 -27.96 38.33 -26.52
N ARG A 757 -27.55 39.31 -25.71
CA ARG A 757 -28.43 40.44 -25.33
C ARG A 757 -28.87 41.25 -26.55
N ARG A 758 -27.97 41.45 -27.52
CA ARG A 758 -28.27 42.22 -28.73
C ARG A 758 -29.19 41.47 -29.70
N LEU A 759 -29.16 40.13 -29.69
CA LEU A 759 -30.09 39.30 -30.47
C LEU A 759 -31.52 39.30 -29.91
N GLN A 760 -31.69 39.60 -28.62
CA GLN A 760 -32.99 39.69 -27.94
C GLN A 760 -33.66 41.08 -28.01
N GLN A 761 -32.89 42.12 -28.40
CA GLN A 761 -33.36 43.50 -28.60
C GLN A 761 -33.76 43.72 -30.05
#